data_AF-A0A2P5A326-F1
#
_entry.id   AF-A0A2P5A326-F1
#
_cell.length_a   1.000
_cell.length_b   1.000
_cell.length_c   1.000
_cell.angle_alpha   90.00
_cell.angle_beta   90.00
_cell.angle_gamma   90.00
#
_symmetry.space_group_name_H-M   'P 1'
#
loop_
_entity.id
_entity.type
_entity.pdbx_description
1 polymer ?
#
loop_
_entity_poly.entity_id
_entity_poly.type
_entity_poly.pdbx_seq_one_letter_code
_entity_poly.pdbx_strand_id
1 'polypeptide(L)'
;MPFKSVYEHIDIPQSNVLTYIFGNGSLLSNEPIWIDAKNPQKNLSPHQLLQWVRRLGLGLQRLGLKRGDVVMICTPNHIFVPVAYLGIAGSGHIFSGANPVSTVPELVHQLSNTGAKAVLAHPTVLSNIVEAAVKVGIPRNRIFQFSDEETPVQDGVPDWRSLLATHADAFRWQWPEFTPQEARNTIATINFSSGTTGLPKGVCVPHASLIANLAQAVHLRHVHRKPEWDLLPRNRWIGFLPLYHAYGQLYACLMAGKTLTPLYIMAKFQYEEFLSNIEKYQITQLQVAPPIIVMLTKRPETSRYNLSSVRHITCGAAPLSRELQKACEEKFKLRITQGYGMTELTCTGISWAEGLAGDSAGSVGRLLPNCECKLLDDDGKEVEAGKPGELHIRGPNVCLGYWKNEAATRECLDKDGWFRTGDVAVCNKEGLFWIVDRKKELIKVNGLQVAPAELEAVLLENEHVADAAVVEIKFNEEEWPRAYVVIQPTSKGKVTPKDIQDWTAARVAKHKRLVGGVTFIDEVPKLASGKIIRKLMKQWSKRDAEEMLKNGTAPRARFAIIDDTHFLAAVLYFFLYSRSSSRFFAASSSLSCFCACRRIRAARSADSRASAVRNAAVDDGPSAVTAAAVVVVVVEDVPDMRVDEADADADPGGGLFIALAALCDILLLVVAVVAYPRPIDAQHFFCAATAKHRSVPLALRPQSSVHIRLS
;
A
#
# COMPACT_ATOMS: atom_id res chain seq x y z
N MET A 1 8.66 -21.91 4.71
CA MET A 1 7.55 -22.21 5.65
C MET A 1 6.88 -20.90 5.99
N PRO A 2 5.53 -20.81 5.92
CA PRO A 2 4.82 -19.59 6.26
C PRO A 2 5.17 -19.13 7.68
N PHE A 3 5.35 -17.83 7.87
CA PHE A 3 5.42 -17.24 9.21
C PHE A 3 4.05 -17.38 9.86
N LYS A 4 4.04 -17.79 11.12
CA LYS A 4 2.81 -17.88 11.92
C LYS A 4 2.83 -16.81 13.00
N SER A 5 1.64 -16.42 13.46
CA SER A 5 1.51 -15.65 14.69
C SER A 5 2.30 -16.29 15.84
N VAL A 6 3.04 -15.46 16.57
CA VAL A 6 3.71 -15.88 17.81
C VAL A 6 2.75 -15.87 19.01
N TYR A 7 1.59 -15.23 18.86
CA TYR A 7 0.53 -15.26 19.85
C TYR A 7 -0.25 -16.57 19.75
N GLU A 8 -0.72 -17.04 20.89
CA GLU A 8 -1.54 -18.24 21.00
C GLU A 8 -2.80 -18.14 20.14
N HIS A 9 -3.28 -19.30 19.67
CA HIS A 9 -4.53 -19.37 18.95
C HIS A 9 -5.69 -19.04 19.90
N ILE A 10 -6.50 -18.03 19.53
CA ILE A 10 -7.68 -17.67 20.32
C ILE A 10 -8.93 -18.32 19.75
N ASP A 11 -9.90 -18.63 20.61
CA ASP A 11 -11.24 -19.02 20.17
C ASP A 11 -12.00 -17.78 19.70
N ILE A 12 -12.55 -17.84 18.48
CA ILE A 12 -13.22 -16.71 17.83
C ILE A 12 -14.68 -17.09 17.63
N PRO A 13 -15.60 -16.50 18.41
CA PRO A 13 -17.02 -16.76 18.25
C PRO A 13 -17.51 -16.50 16.82
N GLN A 14 -18.34 -17.40 16.31
CA GLN A 14 -18.91 -17.32 14.97
C GLN A 14 -20.42 -17.07 15.11
N SER A 15 -20.82 -15.81 15.19
CA SER A 15 -22.20 -15.41 15.48
C SER A 15 -22.57 -14.08 14.81
N ASN A 16 -23.74 -13.54 15.13
CA ASN A 16 -24.08 -12.16 14.82
C ASN A 16 -23.19 -11.19 15.62
N VAL A 17 -22.80 -10.08 15.01
CA VAL A 17 -21.96 -9.06 15.65
C VAL A 17 -22.61 -8.46 16.91
N LEU A 18 -23.95 -8.32 16.92
CA LEU A 18 -24.69 -7.86 18.09
C LEU A 18 -24.60 -8.87 19.24
N THR A 19 -24.77 -10.16 18.94
CA THR A 19 -24.63 -11.24 19.92
C THR A 19 -23.22 -11.25 20.52
N TYR A 20 -22.16 -11.03 19.71
CA TYR A 20 -20.79 -10.96 20.20
C TYR A 20 -20.50 -9.74 21.11
N ILE A 21 -21.07 -8.57 20.81
CA ILE A 21 -20.82 -7.34 21.57
C ILE A 21 -21.66 -7.29 22.85
N PHE A 22 -22.96 -7.54 22.75
CA PHE A 22 -23.91 -7.30 23.84
C PHE A 22 -24.31 -8.56 24.62
N GLY A 23 -24.05 -9.75 24.06
CA GLY A 23 -24.48 -11.03 24.63
C GLY A 23 -26.00 -11.25 24.54
N ASN A 24 -26.43 -12.47 24.86
CA ASN A 24 -27.85 -12.84 24.94
C ASN A 24 -28.33 -12.75 26.40
N GLY A 25 -28.50 -11.53 26.92
CA GLY A 25 -29.19 -11.29 28.20
C GLY A 25 -28.37 -10.68 29.34
N SER A 26 -27.14 -10.20 29.09
CA SER A 26 -26.38 -9.43 30.09
C SER A 26 -27.00 -8.05 30.36
N LEU A 27 -27.03 -7.62 31.63
CA LEU A 27 -27.34 -6.24 32.00
C LEU A 27 -26.29 -5.31 31.38
N LEU A 28 -26.69 -4.55 30.37
CA LEU A 28 -25.81 -3.57 29.72
C LEU A 28 -25.62 -2.34 30.59
N SER A 29 -24.39 -1.82 30.60
CA SER A 29 -24.06 -0.60 31.34
C SER A 29 -24.90 0.59 30.87
N ASN A 30 -25.34 1.39 31.83
CA ASN A 30 -25.96 2.70 31.60
C ASN A 30 -24.93 3.84 31.60
N GLU A 31 -23.65 3.55 31.84
CA GLU A 31 -22.59 4.55 31.74
C GLU A 31 -22.38 4.97 30.28
N PRO A 32 -22.37 6.28 29.98
CA PRO A 32 -22.08 6.78 28.65
C PRO A 32 -20.68 6.40 28.15
N ILE A 33 -20.59 5.91 26.92
CA ILE A 33 -19.31 5.63 26.27
C ILE A 33 -19.16 6.26 24.90
N TRP A 34 -20.23 6.50 24.15
CA TRP A 34 -20.16 7.29 22.91
C TRP A 34 -20.59 8.70 23.24
N ILE A 35 -19.64 9.63 23.32
CA ILE A 35 -19.85 10.97 23.86
C ILE A 35 -19.48 11.97 22.77
N ASP A 36 -20.34 12.95 22.51
CA ASP A 36 -19.97 14.07 21.64
C ASP A 36 -18.90 14.93 22.33
N ALA A 37 -17.75 15.13 21.67
CA ALA A 37 -16.62 15.84 22.26
C ALA A 37 -16.90 17.33 22.47
N LYS A 38 -17.81 17.93 21.70
CA LYS A 38 -18.18 19.34 21.83
C LYS A 38 -19.25 19.55 22.91
N ASN A 39 -20.24 18.65 22.97
CA ASN A 39 -21.32 18.67 23.94
C ASN A 39 -21.51 17.28 24.61
N PRO A 40 -20.82 17.00 25.72
CA PRO A 40 -20.90 15.69 26.40
C PRO A 40 -22.29 15.27 26.90
N GLN A 41 -23.25 16.19 26.98
CA GLN A 41 -24.65 15.84 27.30
C GLN A 41 -25.31 15.02 26.17
N LYS A 42 -24.81 15.16 24.94
CA LYS A 42 -25.13 14.26 23.83
C LYS A 42 -24.24 13.03 23.94
N ASN A 43 -24.80 11.96 24.47
CA ASN A 43 -24.07 10.71 24.63
C ASN A 43 -25.00 9.50 24.54
N LEU A 44 -24.40 8.33 24.38
CA LEU A 44 -25.07 7.03 24.45
C LEU A 44 -24.29 6.09 25.37
N SER A 45 -25.02 5.43 26.25
CA SER A 45 -24.56 4.21 26.93
C SER A 45 -24.75 2.97 26.05
N PRO A 46 -24.07 1.84 26.34
CA PRO A 46 -24.34 0.54 25.72
C PRO A 46 -25.82 0.16 25.74
N HIS A 47 -26.50 0.40 26.86
CA HIS A 47 -27.93 0.15 26.99
C HIS A 47 -28.76 0.99 26.01
N GLN A 48 -28.55 2.31 25.98
CA GLN A 48 -29.27 3.21 25.09
C GLN A 48 -28.98 2.91 23.62
N LEU A 49 -27.71 2.69 23.27
CA LEU A 49 -27.32 2.35 21.91
C LEU A 49 -28.05 1.09 21.42
N LEU A 50 -28.13 0.03 22.23
CA LEU A 50 -28.83 -1.18 21.83
C LEU A 50 -30.33 -0.94 21.56
N GLN A 51 -30.98 -0.08 22.34
CA GLN A 51 -32.36 0.31 22.09
C GLN A 51 -32.52 0.97 20.71
N TRP A 52 -31.63 1.91 20.35
CA TRP A 52 -31.64 2.54 19.03
C TRP A 52 -31.34 1.53 17.90
N VAL A 53 -30.37 0.64 18.10
CA VAL A 53 -30.01 -0.44 17.17
C VAL A 53 -31.22 -1.33 16.86
N ARG A 54 -31.97 -1.76 17.88
CA ARG A 54 -33.20 -2.57 17.68
C ARG A 54 -34.28 -1.81 16.95
N ARG A 55 -34.50 -0.54 17.31
CA ARG A 55 -35.49 0.33 16.65
C ARG A 55 -35.16 0.55 15.18
N LEU A 56 -33.88 0.74 14.84
CA LEU A 56 -33.40 0.86 13.47
C LEU A 56 -33.54 -0.46 12.71
N GLY A 57 -33.10 -1.57 13.29
CA GLY A 57 -33.19 -2.90 12.67
C GLY A 57 -34.62 -3.27 12.27
N LEU A 58 -35.58 -3.11 13.20
CA LEU A 58 -37.00 -3.31 12.90
C LEU A 58 -37.55 -2.27 11.92
N GLY A 59 -37.10 -1.03 12.01
CA GLY A 59 -37.45 0.04 11.06
C GLY A 59 -37.09 -0.32 9.61
N LEU A 60 -35.87 -0.81 9.39
CA LEU A 60 -35.40 -1.27 8.07
C LEU A 60 -36.23 -2.44 7.54
N GLN A 61 -36.61 -3.38 8.41
CA GLN A 61 -37.50 -4.49 8.04
C GLN A 61 -38.91 -3.99 7.66
N ARG A 62 -39.46 -3.02 8.40
CA ARG A 62 -40.77 -2.39 8.09
C ARG A 62 -40.73 -1.56 6.80
N LEU A 63 -39.57 -1.01 6.47
CA LEU A 63 -39.32 -0.38 5.17
C LEU A 63 -39.27 -1.41 4.03
N GLY A 64 -39.33 -2.71 4.32
CA GLY A 64 -39.36 -3.80 3.36
C GLY A 64 -37.99 -4.20 2.82
N LEU A 65 -36.90 -3.87 3.52
CA LEU A 65 -35.57 -4.37 3.17
C LEU A 65 -35.46 -5.85 3.54
N LYS A 66 -34.71 -6.59 2.72
CA LYS A 66 -34.40 -8.00 2.90
C LYS A 66 -32.98 -8.15 3.42
N ARG A 67 -32.69 -9.29 4.06
CA ARG A 67 -31.31 -9.66 4.41
C ARG A 67 -30.41 -9.58 3.18
N GLY A 68 -29.21 -9.03 3.35
CA GLY A 68 -28.27 -8.79 2.26
C GLY A 68 -28.52 -7.51 1.45
N ASP A 69 -29.63 -6.78 1.66
CA ASP A 69 -29.79 -5.46 1.06
C ASP A 69 -28.79 -4.46 1.66
N VAL A 70 -28.25 -3.59 0.81
CA VAL A 70 -27.26 -2.59 1.23
C VAL A 70 -27.96 -1.33 1.72
N VAL A 71 -27.57 -0.85 2.90
CA VAL A 71 -27.92 0.47 3.43
C VAL A 71 -26.67 1.32 3.47
N MET A 72 -26.70 2.43 2.74
CA MET A 72 -25.58 3.35 2.67
C MET A 72 -25.72 4.47 3.71
N ILE A 73 -24.62 4.85 4.36
CA ILE A 73 -24.55 6.10 5.11
C ILE A 73 -23.62 7.10 4.41
N CYS A 74 -23.97 8.39 4.46
CA CYS A 74 -23.10 9.48 4.00
C CYS A 74 -23.19 10.62 5.03
N THR A 75 -22.28 10.63 6.00
CA THR A 75 -22.35 11.56 7.14
C THR A 75 -20.96 11.84 7.72
N PRO A 76 -20.72 13.04 8.28
CA PRO A 76 -19.65 13.28 9.24
C PRO A 76 -19.74 12.36 10.48
N ASN A 77 -18.75 12.43 11.36
CA ASN A 77 -18.80 11.66 12.59
C ASN A 77 -19.84 12.24 13.57
N HIS A 78 -20.62 11.38 14.22
CA HIS A 78 -21.49 11.72 15.35
C HIS A 78 -21.85 10.45 16.13
N ILE A 79 -22.45 10.61 17.33
CA ILE A 79 -22.72 9.51 18.27
C ILE A 79 -23.68 8.43 17.76
N PHE A 80 -24.46 8.70 16.70
CA PHE A 80 -25.38 7.71 16.11
C PHE A 80 -24.76 6.90 14.97
N VAL A 81 -23.54 7.21 14.49
CA VAL A 81 -22.90 6.36 13.47
C VAL A 81 -22.70 4.91 13.97
N PRO A 82 -22.28 4.66 15.23
CA PRO A 82 -22.30 3.31 15.81
C PRO A 82 -23.67 2.63 15.80
N VAL A 83 -24.75 3.40 16.03
CA VAL A 83 -26.15 2.89 15.93
C VAL A 83 -26.45 2.44 14.51
N ALA A 84 -26.13 3.25 13.49
CA ALA A 84 -26.34 2.88 12.10
C ALA A 84 -25.51 1.65 11.72
N TYR A 85 -24.23 1.63 12.06
CA TYR A 85 -23.33 0.51 11.76
C TYR A 85 -23.83 -0.81 12.34
N LEU A 86 -24.12 -0.83 13.65
CA LEU A 86 -24.57 -2.03 14.37
C LEU A 86 -26.02 -2.39 14.04
N GLY A 87 -26.91 -1.41 13.83
CA GLY A 87 -28.30 -1.64 13.47
C GLY A 87 -28.47 -2.21 12.07
N ILE A 88 -27.72 -1.71 11.10
CA ILE A 88 -27.73 -2.22 9.72
C ILE A 88 -27.11 -3.62 9.68
N ALA A 89 -25.85 -3.77 10.09
CA ALA A 89 -25.14 -5.05 10.03
C ALA A 89 -25.83 -6.10 10.90
N GLY A 90 -26.17 -5.76 12.14
CA GLY A 90 -26.77 -6.66 13.11
C GLY A 90 -28.16 -7.17 12.73
N SER A 91 -28.94 -6.41 11.96
CA SER A 91 -30.24 -6.86 11.45
C SER A 91 -30.15 -7.76 10.21
N GLY A 92 -28.93 -8.08 9.75
CA GLY A 92 -28.67 -8.91 8.58
C GLY A 92 -28.66 -8.15 7.25
N HIS A 93 -28.65 -6.82 7.28
CA HIS A 93 -28.42 -5.97 6.11
C HIS A 93 -26.93 -5.67 5.97
N ILE A 94 -26.53 -5.10 4.84
CA ILE A 94 -25.13 -4.76 4.57
C ILE A 94 -24.92 -3.27 4.80
N PHE A 95 -24.04 -2.92 5.72
CA PHE A 95 -23.59 -1.54 5.89
C PHE A 95 -22.66 -1.12 4.75
N SER A 96 -22.80 0.10 4.23
CA SER A 96 -21.77 0.72 3.40
C SER A 96 -21.61 2.20 3.71
N GLY A 97 -20.36 2.65 3.84
CA GLY A 97 -20.03 4.05 4.12
C GLY A 97 -19.59 4.81 2.87
N ALA A 98 -20.15 5.99 2.64
CA ALA A 98 -19.69 6.96 1.65
C ALA A 98 -18.98 8.13 2.33
N ASN A 99 -18.03 8.73 1.62
CA ASN A 99 -17.32 9.91 2.10
C ASN A 99 -18.23 11.15 2.00
N PRO A 100 -18.48 11.91 3.08
CA PRO A 100 -19.34 13.10 3.04
C PRO A 100 -18.82 14.23 2.15
N VAL A 101 -17.54 14.21 1.75
CA VAL A 101 -17.01 15.18 0.78
C VAL A 101 -17.07 14.71 -0.67
N SER A 102 -17.66 13.53 -0.95
CA SER A 102 -17.78 13.00 -2.30
C SER A 102 -18.67 13.88 -3.19
N THR A 103 -18.23 13.99 -4.44
CA THR A 103 -18.97 14.67 -5.52
C THR A 103 -20.14 13.81 -6.00
N VAL A 104 -21.12 14.43 -6.68
CA VAL A 104 -22.26 13.70 -7.24
C VAL A 104 -21.85 12.55 -8.16
N PRO A 105 -20.89 12.68 -9.10
CA PRO A 105 -20.46 11.55 -9.93
C PRO A 105 -19.88 10.37 -9.13
N GLU A 106 -19.11 10.66 -8.07
CA GLU A 106 -18.56 9.63 -7.19
C GLU A 106 -19.68 8.92 -6.41
N LEU A 107 -20.66 9.68 -5.90
CA LEU A 107 -21.83 9.13 -5.22
C LEU A 107 -22.70 8.29 -6.16
N VAL A 108 -22.92 8.73 -7.41
CA VAL A 108 -23.64 7.95 -8.44
C VAL A 108 -22.93 6.62 -8.67
N HIS A 109 -21.60 6.64 -8.82
CA HIS A 109 -20.81 5.44 -9.01
C HIS A 109 -20.95 4.47 -7.82
N GLN A 110 -20.81 4.96 -6.58
CA GLN A 110 -20.88 4.12 -5.39
C GLN A 110 -22.31 3.58 -5.14
N LEU A 111 -23.34 4.42 -5.29
CA LEU A 111 -24.74 4.02 -5.15
C LEU A 111 -25.12 2.96 -6.19
N SER A 112 -24.72 3.17 -7.46
CA SER A 112 -24.97 2.21 -8.54
C SER A 112 -24.23 0.89 -8.30
N ASN A 113 -22.95 0.93 -7.90
CA ASN A 113 -22.15 -0.26 -7.67
C ASN A 113 -22.71 -1.12 -6.52
N THR A 114 -22.95 -0.48 -5.38
CA THR A 114 -23.52 -1.14 -4.20
C THR A 114 -24.92 -1.69 -4.48
N GLY A 115 -25.75 -0.93 -5.21
CA GLY A 115 -27.17 -1.22 -5.35
C GLY A 115 -27.94 -0.91 -4.06
N ALA A 116 -27.53 0.14 -3.35
CA ALA A 116 -28.13 0.57 -2.08
C ALA A 116 -29.66 0.68 -2.17
N LYS A 117 -30.35 0.13 -1.18
CA LYS A 117 -31.82 0.12 -1.07
C LYS A 117 -32.36 1.22 -0.15
N ALA A 118 -31.50 1.75 0.71
CA ALA A 118 -31.79 2.91 1.54
C ALA A 118 -30.51 3.72 1.80
N VAL A 119 -30.66 5.02 2.03
CA VAL A 119 -29.56 5.95 2.29
C VAL A 119 -29.86 6.79 3.53
N LEU A 120 -28.92 6.82 4.47
CA LEU A 120 -28.90 7.72 5.63
C LEU A 120 -27.88 8.82 5.36
N ALA A 121 -28.34 10.04 5.07
CA ALA A 121 -27.48 11.14 4.63
C ALA A 121 -27.53 12.33 5.58
N HIS A 122 -26.39 12.86 5.98
CA HIS A 122 -26.35 14.07 6.81
C HIS A 122 -26.99 15.26 6.08
N PRO A 123 -27.72 16.15 6.76
CA PRO A 123 -28.35 17.32 6.14
C PRO A 123 -27.39 18.15 5.26
N THR A 124 -26.14 18.28 5.68
CA THR A 124 -25.12 19.06 4.95
C THR A 124 -24.69 18.46 3.61
N VAL A 125 -24.99 17.19 3.35
CA VAL A 125 -24.64 16.48 2.11
C VAL A 125 -25.89 16.00 1.35
N LEU A 126 -27.08 16.37 1.84
CA LEU A 126 -28.35 15.85 1.38
C LEU A 126 -28.61 16.16 -0.10
N SER A 127 -28.33 17.39 -0.54
CA SER A 127 -28.52 17.82 -1.93
C SER A 127 -27.77 16.93 -2.92
N ASN A 128 -26.48 16.68 -2.66
CA ASN A 128 -25.65 15.81 -3.49
C ASN A 128 -26.17 14.37 -3.52
N ILE A 129 -26.64 13.86 -2.38
CA ILE A 129 -27.21 12.51 -2.27
C ILE A 129 -28.53 12.40 -3.03
N VAL A 130 -29.43 13.38 -2.90
CA VAL A 130 -30.71 13.40 -3.62
C VAL A 130 -30.46 13.45 -5.13
N GLU A 131 -29.53 14.30 -5.59
CA GLU A 131 -29.17 14.36 -7.00
C GLU A 131 -28.61 13.02 -7.51
N ALA A 132 -27.69 12.40 -6.76
CA ALA A 132 -27.12 11.11 -7.11
C ALA A 132 -28.16 9.99 -7.09
N ALA A 133 -29.06 9.99 -6.11
CA ALA A 133 -30.13 9.01 -5.96
C ALA A 133 -31.12 9.05 -7.13
N VAL A 134 -31.48 10.25 -7.61
CA VAL A 134 -32.32 10.42 -8.81
C VAL A 134 -31.66 9.80 -10.03
N LYS A 135 -30.36 10.02 -10.24
CA LYS A 135 -29.60 9.46 -11.37
C LYS A 135 -29.51 7.92 -11.33
N VAL A 136 -29.54 7.31 -10.14
CA VAL A 136 -29.45 5.85 -9.95
C VAL A 136 -30.84 5.19 -9.80
N GLY A 137 -31.91 5.98 -9.67
CA GLY A 137 -33.29 5.49 -9.52
C GLY A 137 -33.65 5.04 -8.09
N ILE A 138 -33.00 5.60 -7.06
CA ILE A 138 -33.39 5.38 -5.67
C ILE A 138 -34.50 6.38 -5.32
N PRO A 139 -35.70 5.92 -4.93
CA PRO A 139 -36.82 6.82 -4.65
C PRO A 139 -36.59 7.59 -3.34
N ARG A 140 -37.10 8.83 -3.27
CA ARG A 140 -36.89 9.73 -2.13
C ARG A 140 -37.33 9.17 -0.78
N ASN A 141 -38.37 8.33 -0.75
CA ASN A 141 -38.84 7.65 0.46
C ASN A 141 -37.89 6.54 0.97
N ARG A 142 -36.74 6.35 0.33
CA ARG A 142 -35.63 5.49 0.77
C ARG A 142 -34.43 6.30 1.26
N ILE A 143 -34.53 7.62 1.26
CA ILE A 143 -33.50 8.54 1.76
C ILE A 143 -34.01 9.11 3.07
N PHE A 144 -33.12 9.26 4.05
CA PHE A 144 -33.44 9.83 5.35
C PHE A 144 -32.31 10.76 5.81
N GLN A 145 -32.67 11.89 6.41
CA GLN A 145 -31.71 12.82 7.00
C GLN A 145 -31.13 12.22 8.27
N PHE A 146 -29.81 12.05 8.33
CA PHE A 146 -29.11 11.33 9.39
C PHE A 146 -28.16 12.25 10.14
N SER A 147 -28.62 12.72 11.30
CA SER A 147 -27.90 13.59 12.22
C SER A 147 -28.16 13.15 13.67
N ASP A 148 -27.29 13.57 14.58
CA ASP A 148 -27.50 13.46 16.03
C ASP A 148 -28.55 14.44 16.57
N GLU A 149 -29.02 15.39 15.75
CA GLU A 149 -30.15 16.28 16.05
C GLU A 149 -31.38 15.89 15.24
N GLU A 150 -32.56 16.30 15.71
CA GLU A 150 -33.79 16.22 14.93
C GLU A 150 -33.82 17.33 13.90
N THR A 151 -34.18 16.97 12.67
CA THR A 151 -34.14 17.88 11.53
C THR A 151 -35.52 18.01 10.88
N PRO A 152 -35.96 19.22 10.51
CA PRO A 152 -37.18 19.38 9.74
C PRO A 152 -37.01 18.75 8.35
N VAL A 153 -38.11 18.41 7.68
CA VAL A 153 -38.08 17.86 6.31
C VAL A 153 -37.36 18.83 5.37
N GLN A 154 -36.31 18.36 4.70
CA GLN A 154 -35.54 19.09 3.70
C GLN A 154 -35.59 18.32 2.38
N ASP A 155 -35.86 19.01 1.26
CA ASP A 155 -35.97 18.41 -0.08
C ASP A 155 -36.94 17.21 -0.18
N GLY A 156 -37.99 17.21 0.67
CA GLY A 156 -38.95 16.11 0.78
C GLY A 156 -38.40 14.85 1.46
N VAL A 157 -37.23 14.94 2.09
CA VAL A 157 -36.57 13.85 2.82
C VAL A 157 -36.82 14.01 4.32
N PRO A 158 -37.42 13.02 5.00
CA PRO A 158 -37.69 13.10 6.44
C PRO A 158 -36.44 12.79 7.30
N ASP A 159 -36.51 13.14 8.59
CA ASP A 159 -35.53 12.70 9.59
C ASP A 159 -35.50 11.17 9.70
N TRP A 160 -34.32 10.57 9.86
CA TRP A 160 -34.16 9.12 10.01
C TRP A 160 -34.91 8.56 11.22
N ARG A 161 -35.25 9.36 12.22
CA ARG A 161 -36.09 8.92 13.34
C ARG A 161 -37.50 8.50 12.90
N SER A 162 -37.99 8.97 11.75
CA SER A 162 -39.27 8.52 11.18
C SER A 162 -39.23 7.07 10.69
N LEU A 163 -38.03 6.52 10.43
CA LEU A 163 -37.83 5.11 10.07
C LEU A 163 -37.94 4.18 11.28
N LEU A 164 -37.70 4.71 12.49
CA LEU A 164 -37.50 3.89 13.67
C LEU A 164 -38.81 3.28 14.17
N ALA A 165 -38.74 2.01 14.57
CA ALA A 165 -39.84 1.39 15.29
C ALA A 165 -40.06 2.01 16.68
N THR A 166 -41.24 1.80 17.26
CA THR A 166 -41.54 2.20 18.63
C THR A 166 -40.68 1.43 19.63
N HIS A 167 -40.49 1.97 20.83
CA HIS A 167 -39.76 1.27 21.89
C HIS A 167 -40.41 -0.08 22.25
N ALA A 168 -41.74 -0.13 22.32
CA ALA A 168 -42.47 -1.35 22.66
C ALA A 168 -42.27 -2.47 21.62
N ASP A 169 -42.32 -2.12 20.33
CA ASP A 169 -42.11 -3.10 19.25
C ASP A 169 -40.66 -3.57 19.21
N ALA A 170 -39.71 -2.63 19.31
CA ALA A 170 -38.28 -2.93 19.26
C ALA A 170 -37.81 -3.75 20.46
N PHE A 171 -38.46 -3.64 21.63
CA PHE A 171 -38.16 -4.46 22.80
C PHE A 171 -38.47 -5.94 22.56
N ARG A 172 -39.53 -6.24 21.80
CA ARG A 172 -39.94 -7.61 21.46
C ARG A 172 -39.21 -8.18 20.25
N TRP A 173 -38.59 -7.31 19.46
CA TRP A 173 -37.85 -7.69 18.27
C TRP A 173 -36.49 -8.30 18.61
N GLN A 174 -36.14 -9.39 17.93
CA GLN A 174 -34.85 -10.04 18.02
C GLN A 174 -34.13 -9.92 16.68
N TRP A 175 -32.84 -9.63 16.73
CA TRP A 175 -31.98 -9.70 15.55
C TRP A 175 -31.77 -11.17 15.15
N PRO A 176 -31.43 -11.44 13.88
CA PRO A 176 -31.16 -12.81 13.43
C PRO A 176 -29.92 -13.38 14.14
N GLU A 177 -30.07 -14.57 14.72
CA GLU A 177 -28.92 -15.39 15.09
C GLU A 177 -28.32 -16.06 13.86
N PHE A 178 -27.01 -16.25 13.86
CA PHE A 178 -26.29 -16.91 12.78
C PHE A 178 -25.58 -18.15 13.30
N THR A 179 -25.75 -19.26 12.58
CA THR A 179 -24.87 -20.41 12.69
C THR A 179 -23.43 -20.03 12.33
N PRO A 180 -22.42 -20.83 12.71
CA PRO A 180 -21.04 -20.55 12.32
C PRO A 180 -20.83 -20.42 10.80
N GLN A 181 -21.58 -21.17 10.00
CA GLN A 181 -21.50 -21.09 8.54
C GLN A 181 -22.14 -19.80 8.00
N GLU A 182 -23.28 -19.39 8.55
CA GLU A 182 -23.91 -18.12 8.19
C GLU A 182 -23.05 -16.92 8.59
N ALA A 183 -22.42 -16.94 9.76
CA ALA A 183 -21.54 -15.87 10.22
C ALA A 183 -20.33 -15.66 9.27
N ARG A 184 -19.80 -16.75 8.69
CA ARG A 184 -18.70 -16.70 7.72
C ARG A 184 -19.09 -16.15 6.35
N ASN A 185 -20.35 -16.33 5.94
CA ASN A 185 -20.78 -16.00 4.57
C ASN A 185 -21.66 -14.74 4.49
N THR A 186 -22.30 -14.36 5.59
CA THR A 186 -23.18 -13.18 5.63
C THR A 186 -22.32 -11.93 5.71
N ILE A 187 -22.34 -11.13 4.64
CA ILE A 187 -21.65 -9.85 4.57
C ILE A 187 -22.28 -8.89 5.57
N ALA A 188 -21.47 -8.35 6.47
CA ALA A 188 -21.88 -7.33 7.43
C ALA A 188 -21.64 -5.92 6.88
N THR A 189 -20.53 -5.73 6.15
CA THR A 189 -20.16 -4.42 5.59
C THR A 189 -19.48 -4.54 4.23
N ILE A 190 -19.77 -3.58 3.36
CA ILE A 190 -19.02 -3.28 2.14
C ILE A 190 -18.31 -1.94 2.33
N ASN A 191 -17.00 -2.02 2.54
CA ASN A 191 -16.15 -0.85 2.66
C ASN A 191 -15.39 -0.62 1.36
N PHE A 192 -15.47 0.58 0.81
CA PHE A 192 -14.73 0.91 -0.40
C PHE A 192 -13.26 1.20 -0.08
N SER A 193 -12.36 0.57 -0.83
CA SER A 193 -10.93 0.85 -0.74
C SER A 193 -10.62 2.27 -1.20
N SER A 194 -9.52 2.85 -0.70
CA SER A 194 -9.18 4.27 -0.86
C SER A 194 -8.90 4.74 -2.29
N GLY A 195 -8.91 3.85 -3.30
CA GLY A 195 -8.78 4.24 -4.71
C GLY A 195 -7.46 4.96 -5.08
N THR A 196 -6.40 4.85 -4.28
CA THR A 196 -5.16 5.61 -4.48
C THR A 196 -4.44 5.29 -5.80
N THR A 197 -4.72 4.12 -6.37
CA THR A 197 -4.13 3.59 -7.62
C THR A 197 -5.16 3.28 -8.72
N GLY A 198 -6.47 3.47 -8.47
CA GLY A 198 -7.56 3.06 -9.38
C GLY A 198 -8.95 3.38 -8.82
N LEU A 199 -10.01 2.88 -9.45
CA LEU A 199 -11.37 3.05 -8.90
C LEU A 199 -11.50 2.31 -7.55
N PRO A 200 -12.15 2.92 -6.53
CA PRO A 200 -12.48 2.26 -5.27
C PRO A 200 -13.19 0.91 -5.49
N LYS A 201 -12.73 -0.14 -4.80
CA LYS A 201 -13.35 -1.47 -4.86
C LYS A 201 -14.09 -1.72 -3.54
N GLY A 202 -15.34 -2.17 -3.61
CA GLY A 202 -16.11 -2.55 -2.43
C GLY A 202 -15.59 -3.87 -1.84
N VAL A 203 -15.10 -3.86 -0.61
CA VAL A 203 -14.56 -5.04 0.08
C VAL A 203 -15.67 -5.70 0.89
N CYS A 204 -15.94 -6.98 0.63
CA CYS A 204 -16.98 -7.76 1.30
C CYS A 204 -16.46 -8.36 2.61
N VAL A 205 -16.87 -7.77 3.74
CA VAL A 205 -16.45 -8.24 5.07
C VAL A 205 -17.62 -8.95 5.76
N PRO A 206 -17.48 -10.24 6.10
CA PRO A 206 -18.52 -11.00 6.78
C PRO A 206 -18.50 -10.76 8.30
N HIS A 207 -19.59 -11.16 8.97
CA HIS A 207 -19.71 -11.07 10.44
C HIS A 207 -18.54 -11.75 11.16
N ALA A 208 -18.16 -12.95 10.72
CA ALA A 208 -17.04 -13.70 11.29
C ALA A 208 -15.72 -12.92 11.26
N SER A 209 -15.42 -12.20 10.17
CA SER A 209 -14.18 -11.44 10.05
C SER A 209 -14.18 -10.18 10.92
N LEU A 210 -15.33 -9.52 11.09
CA LEU A 210 -15.48 -8.42 12.05
C LEU A 210 -15.23 -8.89 13.48
N ILE A 211 -15.83 -10.01 13.86
CA ILE A 211 -15.68 -10.61 15.20
C ILE A 211 -14.23 -11.07 15.39
N ALA A 212 -13.63 -11.71 14.39
CA ALA A 212 -12.23 -12.12 14.41
C ALA A 212 -11.29 -10.94 14.64
N ASN A 213 -11.42 -9.87 13.86
CA ASN A 213 -10.52 -8.73 13.99
C ASN A 213 -10.70 -8.00 15.32
N LEU A 214 -11.93 -7.89 15.82
CA LEU A 214 -12.20 -7.35 17.16
C LEU A 214 -11.60 -8.24 18.25
N ALA A 215 -11.81 -9.56 18.20
CA ALA A 215 -11.30 -10.50 19.20
C ALA A 215 -9.76 -10.50 19.24
N GLN A 216 -9.12 -10.52 18.07
CA GLN A 216 -7.67 -10.41 17.93
C GLN A 216 -7.15 -9.10 18.54
N ALA A 217 -7.76 -7.96 18.21
CA ALA A 217 -7.32 -6.66 18.69
C ALA A 217 -7.56 -6.49 20.21
N VAL A 218 -8.65 -7.03 20.76
CA VAL A 218 -8.89 -7.06 22.21
C VAL A 218 -7.88 -7.97 22.91
N HIS A 219 -7.60 -9.14 22.35
CA HIS A 219 -6.59 -10.06 22.90
C HIS A 219 -5.23 -9.38 23.04
N LEU A 220 -4.76 -8.67 22.01
CA LEU A 220 -3.48 -7.94 22.05
C LEU A 220 -3.37 -6.89 23.17
N ARG A 221 -4.50 -6.38 23.68
CA ARG A 221 -4.50 -5.47 24.84
C ARG A 221 -4.34 -6.20 26.18
N HIS A 222 -4.52 -7.51 26.19
CA HIS A 222 -4.53 -8.33 27.40
C HIS A 222 -3.39 -9.34 27.48
N VAL A 223 -2.73 -9.69 26.36
CA VAL A 223 -1.65 -10.70 26.30
C VAL A 223 -0.57 -10.48 27.37
N HIS A 224 -0.17 -9.23 27.61
CA HIS A 224 0.86 -8.89 28.60
C HIS A 224 0.32 -8.04 29.74
N ARG A 225 -0.99 -8.14 30.01
CA ARG A 225 -1.62 -7.38 31.09
C ARG A 225 -0.96 -7.75 32.41
N LYS A 226 -0.40 -6.75 33.08
CA LYS A 226 0.16 -6.91 34.42
C LYS A 226 -0.87 -6.54 35.47
N PRO A 227 -0.84 -7.15 36.68
CA PRO A 227 -1.73 -6.77 37.77
C PRO A 227 -1.70 -5.27 38.09
N GLU A 228 -0.53 -4.62 37.97
CA GLU A 228 -0.41 -3.17 38.19
C GLU A 228 -1.26 -2.33 37.23
N TRP A 229 -1.67 -2.87 36.08
CA TRP A 229 -2.46 -2.14 35.10
C TRP A 229 -3.91 -1.94 35.56
N ASP A 230 -4.39 -2.76 36.50
CA ASP A 230 -5.73 -2.60 37.09
C ASP A 230 -5.80 -1.38 38.03
N LEU A 231 -4.64 -0.89 38.48
CA LEU A 231 -4.51 0.35 39.26
C LEU A 231 -4.49 1.60 38.36
N LEU A 232 -4.34 1.43 37.05
CA LEU A 232 -4.29 2.56 36.14
C LEU A 232 -5.69 3.13 35.89
N PRO A 233 -5.81 4.45 35.63
CA PRO A 233 -7.08 5.03 35.22
C PRO A 233 -7.68 4.31 34.01
N ARG A 234 -9.00 4.20 34.00
CA ARG A 234 -9.78 3.64 32.89
C ARG A 234 -9.34 4.30 31.58
N ASN A 235 -9.22 3.49 30.54
CA ASN A 235 -8.89 3.99 29.20
C ASN A 235 -9.96 5.00 28.74
N ARG A 236 -9.52 6.09 28.13
CA ARG A 236 -10.38 7.09 27.48
C ARG A 236 -9.79 7.42 26.12
N TRP A 237 -10.63 7.45 25.10
CA TRP A 237 -10.24 7.67 23.71
C TRP A 237 -10.90 8.91 23.13
N ILE A 238 -10.28 9.45 22.10
CA ILE A 238 -10.84 10.51 21.27
C ILE A 238 -10.90 10.03 19.82
N GLY A 239 -12.07 10.11 19.20
CA GLY A 239 -12.33 9.58 17.87
C GLY A 239 -12.65 10.69 16.88
N PHE A 240 -11.72 10.98 15.98
CA PHE A 240 -11.90 11.94 14.88
C PHE A 240 -11.71 11.28 13.50
N LEU A 241 -11.17 10.06 13.47
CA LEU A 241 -11.02 9.31 12.23
C LEU A 241 -12.40 8.94 11.66
N PRO A 242 -12.56 8.87 10.34
CA PRO A 242 -13.86 8.65 9.73
C PRO A 242 -14.55 7.35 10.20
N LEU A 243 -15.74 7.49 10.78
CA LEU A 243 -16.53 6.37 11.29
C LEU A 243 -17.18 5.52 10.18
N TYR A 244 -17.30 6.08 8.98
CA TYR A 244 -17.75 5.34 7.79
C TYR A 244 -16.64 4.43 7.19
N HIS A 245 -15.41 4.46 7.73
CA HIS A 245 -14.26 3.70 7.25
C HIS A 245 -13.84 2.61 8.27
N ALA A 246 -13.18 1.55 7.79
CA ALA A 246 -12.85 0.34 8.57
C ALA A 246 -12.19 0.61 9.93
N TYR A 247 -11.29 1.60 10.02
CA TYR A 247 -10.62 1.96 11.27
C TYR A 247 -11.59 2.54 12.31
N GLY A 248 -12.44 3.50 11.93
CA GLY A 248 -13.47 4.04 12.81
C GLY A 248 -14.51 2.99 13.19
N GLN A 249 -14.84 2.08 12.27
CA GLN A 249 -15.73 0.96 12.56
C GLN A 249 -15.15 0.01 13.62
N LEU A 250 -13.90 -0.43 13.46
CA LEU A 250 -13.24 -1.32 14.43
C LEU A 250 -13.13 -0.65 15.80
N TYR A 251 -12.56 0.56 15.89
CA TYR A 251 -12.27 1.17 17.19
C TYR A 251 -13.50 1.80 17.83
N ALA A 252 -14.26 2.62 17.09
CA ALA A 252 -15.35 3.38 17.67
C ALA A 252 -16.68 2.62 17.72
N CYS A 253 -17.01 1.82 16.70
CA CYS A 253 -18.30 1.14 16.66
C CYS A 253 -18.25 -0.21 17.39
N LEU A 254 -17.15 -0.95 17.25
CA LEU A 254 -17.01 -2.31 17.79
C LEU A 254 -16.24 -2.34 19.11
N MET A 255 -14.99 -1.88 19.11
CA MET A 255 -14.08 -2.06 20.24
C MET A 255 -14.48 -1.24 21.46
N ALA A 256 -14.80 0.05 21.30
CA ALA A 256 -15.27 0.90 22.40
C ALA A 256 -16.48 0.28 23.12
N GLY A 257 -17.41 -0.31 22.37
CA GLY A 257 -18.55 -1.04 22.93
C GLY A 257 -18.14 -2.32 23.66
N LYS A 258 -17.26 -3.13 23.07
CA LYS A 258 -16.81 -4.40 23.66
C LYS A 258 -15.96 -4.22 24.92
N THR A 259 -15.14 -3.18 24.97
CA THR A 259 -14.25 -2.86 26.11
C THR A 259 -14.82 -1.80 27.03
N LEU A 260 -16.07 -1.36 26.81
CA LEU A 260 -16.73 -0.28 27.53
C LEU A 260 -15.81 0.94 27.69
N THR A 261 -15.10 1.33 26.64
CA THR A 261 -14.13 2.42 26.69
C THR A 261 -14.79 3.73 26.29
N PRO A 262 -14.84 4.75 27.17
CA PRO A 262 -15.35 6.07 26.82
C PRO A 262 -14.59 6.66 25.64
N LEU A 263 -15.35 7.05 24.62
CA LEU A 263 -14.92 7.60 23.36
C LEU A 263 -15.58 8.97 23.15
N TYR A 264 -14.74 10.00 23.09
CA TYR A 264 -15.14 11.36 22.76
C TYR A 264 -15.04 11.56 21.24
N ILE A 265 -16.19 11.65 20.57
CA ILE A 265 -16.28 11.72 19.11
C ILE A 265 -16.21 13.18 18.66
N MET A 266 -15.25 13.46 17.78
CA MET A 266 -15.16 14.74 17.07
C MET A 266 -15.79 14.58 15.68
N ALA A 267 -16.67 15.51 15.31
CA ALA A 267 -17.31 15.52 14.00
C ALA A 267 -16.31 15.62 12.84
N LYS A 268 -15.25 16.43 13.04
CA LYS A 268 -14.11 16.59 12.16
C LYS A 268 -12.85 16.87 12.98
N PHE A 269 -11.69 16.62 12.40
CA PHE A 269 -10.43 16.93 13.03
C PHE A 269 -10.14 18.44 13.00
N GLN A 270 -9.87 19.04 14.16
CA GLN A 270 -9.39 20.40 14.32
C GLN A 270 -8.30 20.37 15.39
N TYR A 271 -7.10 20.86 15.09
CA TYR A 271 -5.91 20.54 15.89
C TYR A 271 -5.96 21.09 17.33
N GLU A 272 -6.27 22.37 17.50
CA GLU A 272 -6.36 22.98 18.84
C GLU A 272 -7.54 22.42 19.66
N GLU A 273 -8.68 22.14 19.00
CA GLU A 273 -9.82 21.47 19.66
C GLU A 273 -9.44 20.04 20.09
N PHE A 274 -8.68 19.31 19.27
CA PHE A 274 -8.17 17.98 19.60
C PHE A 274 -7.26 18.03 20.84
N LEU A 275 -6.32 18.98 20.89
CA LEU A 275 -5.44 19.18 22.06
C LEU A 275 -6.24 19.57 23.32
N SER A 276 -7.18 20.52 23.18
CA SER A 276 -8.05 20.95 24.27
C SER A 276 -8.89 19.81 24.81
N ASN A 277 -9.43 18.95 23.93
CA ASN A 277 -10.20 17.77 24.33
C ASN A 277 -9.34 16.70 25.01
N ILE A 278 -8.06 16.53 24.61
CA ILE A 278 -7.14 15.64 25.32
C ILE A 278 -6.97 16.07 26.77
N GLU A 279 -6.70 17.36 26.99
CA GLU A 279 -6.53 17.94 28.33
C GLU A 279 -7.84 17.87 29.12
N LYS A 280 -8.95 18.36 28.55
CA LYS A 280 -10.26 18.43 29.21
C LYS A 280 -10.79 17.06 29.64
N TYR A 281 -10.69 16.06 28.76
CA TYR A 281 -11.24 14.73 29.00
C TYR A 281 -10.20 13.73 29.50
N GLN A 282 -8.95 14.17 29.70
CA GLN A 282 -7.84 13.37 30.19
C GLN A 282 -7.68 12.07 29.37
N ILE A 283 -7.63 12.24 28.05
CA ILE A 283 -7.56 11.14 27.08
C ILE A 283 -6.28 10.33 27.29
N THR A 284 -6.40 9.01 27.39
CA THR A 284 -5.27 8.17 27.80
C THR A 284 -4.59 7.44 26.65
N GLN A 285 -5.30 7.21 25.55
CA GLN A 285 -4.74 6.58 24.36
C GLN A 285 -5.21 7.31 23.11
N LEU A 286 -4.30 7.47 22.14
CA LEU A 286 -4.59 8.11 20.87
C LEU A 286 -4.46 7.10 19.73
N GLN A 287 -5.41 7.14 18.80
CA GLN A 287 -5.35 6.44 17.52
C GLN A 287 -5.19 7.47 16.42
N VAL A 288 -4.03 7.52 15.77
CA VAL A 288 -3.67 8.61 14.86
C VAL A 288 -2.97 8.13 13.59
N ALA A 289 -2.89 9.03 12.61
CA ALA A 289 -2.06 8.86 11.42
C ALA A 289 -0.75 9.67 11.57
N PRO A 290 0.32 9.36 10.80
CA PRO A 290 1.61 10.05 10.90
C PRO A 290 1.55 11.59 10.84
N PRO A 291 0.67 12.24 10.03
CA PRO A 291 0.57 13.70 10.04
C PRO A 291 0.27 14.30 11.41
N ILE A 292 -0.50 13.59 12.25
CA ILE A 292 -0.80 14.05 13.62
C ILE A 292 0.44 13.95 14.51
N ILE A 293 1.28 12.92 14.34
CA ILE A 293 2.56 12.82 15.05
C ILE A 293 3.48 13.98 14.65
N VAL A 294 3.55 14.31 13.35
CA VAL A 294 4.29 15.50 12.87
C VAL A 294 3.78 16.76 13.56
N MET A 295 2.45 16.95 13.62
CA MET A 295 1.85 18.11 14.29
C MET A 295 2.21 18.14 15.77
N LEU A 296 2.02 17.05 16.52
CA LEU A 296 2.36 16.95 17.95
C LEU A 296 3.84 17.26 18.24
N THR A 297 4.74 16.82 17.35
CA THR A 297 6.18 17.05 17.51
C THR A 297 6.58 18.47 17.15
N LYS A 298 6.13 18.99 16.00
CA LYS A 298 6.68 20.22 15.39
C LYS A 298 5.86 21.49 15.66
N ARG A 299 4.56 21.40 15.93
CA ARG A 299 3.71 22.60 16.04
C ARG A 299 3.84 23.27 17.42
N PRO A 300 3.95 24.61 17.49
CA PRO A 300 4.05 25.32 18.76
C PRO A 300 2.76 25.29 19.58
N GLU A 301 1.60 25.11 18.95
CA GLU A 301 0.30 25.03 19.65
C GLU A 301 0.26 23.87 20.65
N THR A 302 1.03 22.79 20.42
CA THR A 302 1.05 21.62 21.30
C THR A 302 1.52 21.95 22.71
N SER A 303 2.46 22.88 22.89
CA SER A 303 2.99 23.22 24.22
C SER A 303 2.02 24.02 25.08
N ARG A 304 0.89 24.48 24.52
CA ARG A 304 -0.15 25.24 25.23
C ARG A 304 -1.11 24.35 26.03
N TYR A 305 -1.07 23.03 25.84
CA TYR A 305 -2.02 22.08 26.42
C TYR A 305 -1.31 20.96 27.18
N ASN A 306 -1.92 20.48 28.26
CA ASN A 306 -1.41 19.35 29.03
C ASN A 306 -1.83 18.00 28.42
N LEU A 307 -0.87 17.29 27.84
CA LEU A 307 -1.06 15.96 27.26
C LEU A 307 -0.57 14.80 28.16
N SER A 308 -0.25 15.06 29.44
CA SER A 308 0.36 14.06 30.34
C SER A 308 -0.54 12.85 30.66
N SER A 309 -1.85 12.97 30.40
CA SER A 309 -2.79 11.85 30.53
C SER A 309 -2.58 10.77 29.46
N VAL A 310 -1.98 11.11 28.31
CA VAL A 310 -1.73 10.19 27.20
C VAL A 310 -0.58 9.26 27.53
N ARG A 311 -0.89 7.97 27.64
CA ARG A 311 0.09 6.90 27.96
C ARG A 311 0.56 6.14 26.73
N HIS A 312 -0.26 6.13 25.68
CA HIS A 312 -0.01 5.33 24.49
C HIS A 312 -0.56 5.99 23.23
N ILE A 313 0.18 5.91 22.14
CA ILE A 313 -0.28 6.30 20.81
C ILE A 313 -0.14 5.11 19.88
N THR A 314 -1.22 4.74 19.20
CA THR A 314 -1.19 3.82 18.07
C THR A 314 -1.23 4.62 16.78
N CYS A 315 -0.20 4.48 15.95
CA CYS A 315 -0.06 5.11 14.65
C CYS A 315 -0.30 4.09 13.53
N GLY A 316 -0.99 4.46 12.47
CA GLY A 316 -1.19 3.57 11.33
C GLY A 316 -1.61 4.30 10.06
N ALA A 317 -2.08 3.54 9.08
CA ALA A 317 -2.51 3.98 7.74
C ALA A 317 -1.42 4.52 6.80
N ALA A 318 -0.28 4.98 7.31
CA ALA A 318 0.90 5.34 6.53
C ALA A 318 2.19 5.06 7.33
N PRO A 319 3.35 4.95 6.66
CA PRO A 319 4.63 4.74 7.34
C PRO A 319 4.98 5.90 8.29
N LEU A 320 5.54 5.57 9.46
CA LEU A 320 6.07 6.53 10.42
C LEU A 320 7.57 6.26 10.60
N SER A 321 8.39 7.29 10.37
CA SER A 321 9.84 7.16 10.49
C SER A 321 10.28 6.90 11.93
N ARG A 322 11.41 6.19 12.08
CA ARG A 322 12.00 5.88 13.39
C ARG A 322 12.34 7.15 14.15
N GLU A 323 12.85 8.14 13.45
CA GLU A 323 13.35 9.41 13.95
C GLU A 323 12.18 10.26 14.46
N LEU A 324 11.10 10.39 13.68
CA LEU A 324 9.90 11.11 14.09
C LEU A 324 9.20 10.41 15.26
N GLN A 325 9.16 9.07 15.24
CA GLN A 325 8.63 8.29 16.35
C GLN A 325 9.41 8.59 17.65
N LYS A 326 10.74 8.46 17.62
CA LYS A 326 11.61 8.72 18.78
C LYS A 326 11.49 10.15 19.28
N ALA A 327 11.51 11.14 18.40
CA ALA A 327 11.37 12.54 18.78
C ALA A 327 10.05 12.82 19.51
N CYS A 328 8.95 12.20 19.07
CA CYS A 328 7.65 12.33 19.74
C CYS A 328 7.61 11.57 21.08
N GLU A 329 8.15 10.34 21.14
CA GLU A 329 8.25 9.55 22.37
C GLU A 329 9.06 10.27 23.45
N GLU A 330 10.19 10.88 23.08
CA GLU A 330 11.06 11.64 23.98
C GLU A 330 10.38 12.92 24.48
N LYS A 331 9.74 13.68 23.58
CA LYS A 331 9.06 14.95 23.91
C LYS A 331 7.93 14.74 24.92
N PHE A 332 7.14 13.68 24.77
CA PHE A 332 5.96 13.44 25.61
C PHE A 332 6.14 12.32 26.65
N LYS A 333 7.32 11.70 26.70
CA LYS A 333 7.64 10.58 27.60
C LYS A 333 6.60 9.45 27.53
N LEU A 334 6.18 9.12 26.31
CA LEU A 334 5.15 8.10 26.02
C LEU A 334 5.67 7.08 25.01
N ARG A 335 4.87 6.06 24.74
CA ARG A 335 5.16 5.05 23.71
C ARG A 335 4.26 5.20 22.50
N ILE A 336 4.87 5.05 21.32
CA ILE A 336 4.16 4.98 20.05
C ILE A 336 4.32 3.57 19.50
N THR A 337 3.22 2.93 19.13
CA THR A 337 3.22 1.69 18.37
C THR A 337 2.72 1.94 16.97
N GLN A 338 3.28 1.25 15.98
CA GLN A 338 2.77 1.28 14.61
C GLN A 338 1.94 0.03 14.32
N GLY A 339 0.85 0.17 13.58
CA GLY A 339 0.04 -0.96 13.12
C GLY A 339 -0.06 -0.99 11.61
N TYR A 340 -0.08 -2.20 11.05
CA TYR A 340 -0.37 -2.41 9.64
C TYR A 340 -1.73 -3.07 9.45
N GLY A 341 -2.41 -2.61 8.40
CA GLY A 341 -3.70 -3.14 8.04
C GLY A 341 -4.30 -2.47 6.82
N MET A 342 -5.36 -3.08 6.32
CA MET A 342 -6.08 -2.65 5.13
C MET A 342 -7.55 -3.08 5.26
N THR A 343 -8.39 -2.54 4.40
CA THR A 343 -9.83 -2.84 4.41
C THR A 343 -10.09 -4.34 4.23
N GLU A 344 -9.28 -5.00 3.39
CA GLU A 344 -9.34 -6.43 3.09
C GLU A 344 -8.92 -7.34 4.27
N LEU A 345 -8.29 -6.78 5.30
CA LEU A 345 -7.98 -7.46 6.56
C LEU A 345 -8.91 -7.03 7.69
N THR A 346 -10.06 -6.45 7.33
CA THR A 346 -11.08 -5.99 8.27
C THR A 346 -10.58 -4.90 9.22
N CYS A 347 -9.61 -4.09 8.76
CA CYS A 347 -8.86 -3.05 9.47
C CYS A 347 -7.42 -3.44 9.80
N THR A 348 -7.18 -4.37 10.74
CA THR A 348 -5.83 -4.62 11.28
C THR A 348 -5.31 -6.01 10.89
N GLY A 349 -4.05 -6.13 10.47
CA GLY A 349 -3.42 -7.42 10.14
C GLY A 349 -2.15 -7.74 10.94
N ILE A 350 -1.40 -6.71 11.32
CA ILE A 350 -0.16 -6.80 12.10
C ILE A 350 -0.19 -5.66 13.11
N SER A 351 0.08 -5.96 14.38
CA SER A 351 0.03 -4.96 15.45
C SER A 351 0.94 -5.35 16.62
N TRP A 352 1.15 -4.39 17.50
CA TRP A 352 1.77 -4.61 18.81
C TRP A 352 0.74 -5.09 19.83
N ALA A 353 1.16 -6.00 20.71
CA ALA A 353 0.49 -6.19 21.98
C ALA A 353 0.84 -5.03 22.93
N GLU A 354 -0.12 -4.61 23.76
CA GLU A 354 0.13 -3.59 24.76
C GLU A 354 1.26 -4.05 25.71
N GLY A 355 2.12 -3.13 26.13
CA GLY A 355 3.21 -3.40 27.09
C GLY A 355 4.47 -4.06 26.53
N LEU A 356 4.47 -4.56 25.29
CA LEU A 356 5.72 -4.95 24.62
C LEU A 356 6.48 -3.71 24.18
N ALA A 357 7.68 -3.53 24.70
CA ALA A 357 8.60 -2.48 24.31
C ALA A 357 10.00 -3.07 24.09
N GLY A 358 10.40 -3.21 22.83
CA GLY A 358 11.81 -3.35 22.41
C GLY A 358 12.18 -2.19 21.48
N ASP A 359 13.47 -1.89 21.30
CA ASP A 359 13.92 -0.93 20.27
C ASP A 359 13.62 -1.53 18.89
N SER A 360 12.46 -1.17 18.37
CA SER A 360 11.84 -1.73 17.15
C SER A 360 11.19 -0.62 16.35
N ALA A 361 11.72 0.60 16.48
CA ALA A 361 11.22 1.77 15.79
C ALA A 361 11.09 1.50 14.29
N GLY A 362 9.96 1.94 13.71
CA GLY A 362 9.59 1.63 12.33
C GLY A 362 8.86 0.29 12.13
N SER A 363 8.83 -0.61 13.12
CA SER A 363 8.12 -1.89 12.99
C SER A 363 6.63 -1.75 13.26
N VAL A 364 5.83 -2.44 12.45
CA VAL A 364 4.37 -2.53 12.57
C VAL A 364 3.92 -3.66 13.52
N GLY A 365 4.87 -4.30 14.21
CA GLY A 365 4.60 -5.32 15.22
C GLY A 365 4.59 -6.74 14.65
N ARG A 366 3.69 -7.59 15.17
CA ARG A 366 3.62 -9.02 14.86
C ARG A 366 2.26 -9.38 14.28
N LEU A 367 2.19 -10.51 13.57
CA LEU A 367 0.92 -11.04 13.05
C LEU A 367 -0.11 -11.19 14.18
N LEU A 368 -1.38 -10.88 13.90
CA LEU A 368 -2.47 -11.12 14.83
C LEU A 368 -2.64 -12.63 15.14
N PRO A 369 -3.20 -13.00 16.30
CA PRO A 369 -3.58 -14.39 16.60
C PRO A 369 -4.34 -15.04 15.45
N ASN A 370 -4.11 -16.34 15.23
CA ASN A 370 -4.77 -17.12 14.17
C ASN A 370 -4.43 -16.68 12.72
N CYS A 371 -3.48 -15.76 12.53
CA CYS A 371 -2.98 -15.37 11.21
C CYS A 371 -1.65 -16.05 10.86
N GLU A 372 -1.46 -16.28 9.57
CA GLU A 372 -0.22 -16.74 8.96
C GLU A 372 0.12 -15.82 7.78
N CYS A 373 1.40 -15.70 7.43
CA CYS A 373 1.84 -14.97 6.24
C CYS A 373 2.98 -15.66 5.49
N LYS A 374 3.12 -15.32 4.22
CA LYS A 374 4.30 -15.60 3.39
C LYS A 374 4.85 -14.29 2.85
N LEU A 375 6.16 -14.23 2.68
CA LEU A 375 6.83 -13.15 1.97
C LEU A 375 7.39 -13.76 0.68
N LEU A 376 6.93 -13.29 -0.48
CA LEU A 376 7.32 -13.86 -1.77
C LEU A 376 8.22 -12.89 -2.56
N ASP A 377 9.26 -13.40 -3.20
CA ASP A 377 10.03 -12.63 -4.19
C ASP A 377 9.25 -12.49 -5.51
N ASP A 378 9.87 -11.83 -6.50
CA ASP A 378 9.28 -11.64 -7.82
C ASP A 378 9.12 -12.94 -8.63
N ASP A 379 9.83 -14.00 -8.26
CA ASP A 379 9.68 -15.36 -8.84
C ASP A 379 8.60 -16.19 -8.13
N GLY A 380 7.95 -15.63 -7.10
CA GLY A 380 6.92 -16.30 -6.32
C GLY A 380 7.47 -17.29 -5.29
N LYS A 381 8.77 -17.22 -4.96
CA LYS A 381 9.41 -18.06 -3.94
C LYS A 381 9.40 -17.39 -2.58
N GLU A 382 9.22 -18.18 -1.52
CA GLU A 382 9.29 -17.68 -0.15
C GLU A 382 10.70 -17.17 0.17
N VAL A 383 10.80 -15.94 0.65
CA VAL A 383 12.07 -15.36 1.08
C VAL A 383 12.40 -15.72 2.53
N GLU A 384 13.69 -15.76 2.86
CA GLU A 384 14.17 -15.96 4.22
C GLU A 384 13.87 -14.75 5.12
N ALA A 385 13.84 -14.98 6.44
CA ALA A 385 13.72 -13.90 7.41
C ALA A 385 14.82 -12.83 7.20
N GLY A 386 14.42 -11.56 7.24
CA GLY A 386 15.26 -10.39 6.99
C GLY A 386 15.31 -9.95 5.53
N LYS A 387 14.80 -10.73 4.58
CA LYS A 387 14.72 -10.34 3.16
C LYS A 387 13.34 -9.73 2.85
N PRO A 388 13.27 -8.73 1.95
CA PRO A 388 12.01 -8.16 1.50
C PRO A 388 11.26 -9.15 0.60
N GLY A 389 9.94 -9.21 0.75
CA GLY A 389 9.05 -9.94 -0.15
C GLY A 389 7.63 -9.40 -0.09
N GLU A 390 6.84 -9.70 -1.12
CA GLU A 390 5.42 -9.37 -1.18
C GLU A 390 4.66 -10.13 -0.09
N LEU A 391 3.94 -9.38 0.74
CA LEU A 391 3.19 -9.92 1.87
C LEU A 391 1.91 -10.58 1.39
N HIS A 392 1.83 -11.89 1.59
CA HIS A 392 0.62 -12.67 1.42
C HIS A 392 0.14 -13.10 2.80
N ILE A 393 -1.09 -12.79 3.16
CA ILE A 393 -1.62 -13.04 4.51
C ILE A 393 -2.87 -13.91 4.46
N ARG A 394 -3.03 -14.78 5.44
CA ARG A 394 -4.19 -15.64 5.61
C ARG A 394 -4.61 -15.65 7.07
N GLY A 395 -5.90 -15.50 7.33
CA GLY A 395 -6.44 -15.46 8.68
C GLY A 395 -7.95 -15.26 8.70
N PRO A 396 -8.60 -15.41 9.86
CA PRO A 396 -10.05 -15.33 9.98
C PRO A 396 -10.61 -13.91 9.74
N ASN A 397 -9.77 -12.88 9.85
CA ASN A 397 -10.11 -11.48 9.58
C ASN A 397 -9.95 -11.06 8.12
N VAL A 398 -9.58 -11.96 7.22
CA VAL A 398 -9.50 -11.69 5.77
C VAL A 398 -10.91 -11.62 5.17
N CYS A 399 -11.14 -10.66 4.28
CA CYS A 399 -12.41 -10.45 3.58
C CYS A 399 -12.79 -11.63 2.66
N LEU A 400 -14.05 -11.68 2.21
CA LEU A 400 -14.52 -12.66 1.22
C LEU A 400 -14.05 -12.33 -0.21
N GLY A 401 -13.65 -11.09 -0.47
CA GLY A 401 -13.28 -10.59 -1.79
C GLY A 401 -13.92 -9.23 -2.10
N TYR A 402 -14.01 -8.91 -3.38
CA TYR A 402 -14.55 -7.65 -3.87
C TYR A 402 -15.99 -7.79 -4.40
N TRP A 403 -16.86 -6.85 -4.00
CA TRP A 403 -18.27 -6.78 -4.36
C TRP A 403 -18.45 -6.66 -5.86
N LYS A 404 -19.17 -7.63 -6.46
CA LYS A 404 -19.46 -7.72 -7.90
C LYS A 404 -18.21 -7.59 -8.77
N ASN A 405 -17.04 -8.03 -8.28
CA ASN A 405 -15.78 -7.95 -9.00
C ASN A 405 -14.93 -9.22 -8.78
N GLU A 406 -15.41 -10.33 -9.32
CA GLU A 406 -14.73 -11.62 -9.17
C GLU A 406 -13.33 -11.66 -9.79
N ALA A 407 -13.10 -10.88 -10.85
CA ALA A 407 -11.77 -10.78 -11.47
C ALA A 407 -10.75 -10.23 -10.46
N ALA A 408 -11.06 -9.10 -9.81
CA ALA A 408 -10.22 -8.56 -8.75
C ALA A 408 -10.11 -9.51 -7.55
N THR A 409 -11.18 -10.25 -7.23
CA THR A 409 -11.14 -11.25 -6.14
C THR A 409 -10.14 -12.36 -6.47
N ARG A 410 -10.19 -12.96 -7.67
CA ARG A 410 -9.26 -14.02 -8.09
C ARG A 410 -7.82 -13.54 -8.25
N GLU A 411 -7.61 -12.26 -8.55
CA GLU A 411 -6.27 -11.67 -8.61
C GLU A 411 -5.60 -11.57 -7.23
N CYS A 412 -6.38 -11.28 -6.19
CA CYS A 412 -5.87 -10.99 -4.85
C CYS A 412 -6.08 -12.13 -3.85
N LEU A 413 -7.09 -12.98 -3.97
CA LEU A 413 -7.36 -14.09 -3.08
C LEU A 413 -7.19 -15.40 -3.83
N ASP A 414 -6.19 -16.20 -3.45
CA ASP A 414 -5.95 -17.49 -4.08
C ASP A 414 -6.81 -18.62 -3.50
N LYS A 415 -6.77 -19.78 -4.15
CA LYS A 415 -7.54 -20.98 -3.79
C LYS A 415 -7.20 -21.54 -2.40
N ASP A 416 -6.02 -21.20 -1.86
CA ASP A 416 -5.54 -21.68 -0.56
C ASP A 416 -5.82 -20.66 0.56
N GLY A 417 -6.54 -19.57 0.22
CA GLY A 417 -6.97 -18.52 1.13
C GLY A 417 -5.91 -17.43 1.38
N TRP A 418 -4.84 -17.36 0.60
CA TRP A 418 -3.85 -16.29 0.75
C TRP A 418 -4.33 -15.03 0.05
N PHE A 419 -4.39 -13.95 0.82
CA PHE A 419 -4.65 -12.63 0.31
C PHE A 419 -3.33 -11.92 -0.03
N ARG A 420 -3.16 -11.59 -1.32
CA ARG A 420 -2.04 -10.82 -1.87
C ARG A 420 -2.27 -9.34 -1.57
N THR A 421 -1.50 -8.82 -0.61
CA THR A 421 -1.69 -7.43 -0.15
C THR A 421 -1.23 -6.39 -1.17
N GLY A 422 -0.28 -6.76 -2.04
CA GLY A 422 0.44 -5.82 -2.90
C GLY A 422 1.42 -4.92 -2.14
N ASP A 423 1.67 -5.19 -0.86
CA ASP A 423 2.64 -4.50 -0.02
C ASP A 423 3.88 -5.38 0.15
N VAL A 424 5.07 -4.77 0.12
CA VAL A 424 6.34 -5.43 0.38
C VAL A 424 6.69 -5.26 1.85
N ALA A 425 7.04 -6.35 2.51
CA ALA A 425 7.40 -6.36 3.92
C ALA A 425 8.71 -7.13 4.15
N VAL A 426 9.36 -6.83 5.27
CA VAL A 426 10.47 -7.59 5.83
C VAL A 426 10.03 -8.13 7.19
N CYS A 427 10.29 -9.41 7.44
CA CYS A 427 10.05 -10.05 8.74
C CYS A 427 11.38 -10.55 9.31
N ASN A 428 11.73 -10.17 10.53
CA ASN A 428 12.94 -10.70 11.18
C ASN A 428 12.69 -12.08 11.84
N LYS A 429 13.74 -12.65 12.44
CA LYS A 429 13.66 -13.97 13.09
C LYS A 429 12.76 -13.97 14.33
N GLU A 430 12.56 -12.80 14.94
CA GLU A 430 11.71 -12.58 16.11
C GLU A 430 10.23 -12.34 15.75
N GLY A 431 9.87 -12.43 14.45
CA GLY A 431 8.51 -12.26 13.95
C GLY A 431 8.03 -10.81 13.91
N LEU A 432 8.93 -9.83 13.98
CA LEU A 432 8.62 -8.41 13.80
C LEU A 432 8.62 -8.04 12.33
N PHE A 433 7.64 -7.24 11.94
CA PHE A 433 7.44 -6.82 10.56
C PHE A 433 7.74 -5.34 10.36
N TRP A 434 8.31 -5.03 9.19
CA TRP A 434 8.43 -3.68 8.65
C TRP A 434 7.78 -3.66 7.27
N ILE A 435 6.96 -2.65 7.02
CA ILE A 435 6.38 -2.43 5.69
C ILE A 435 7.34 -1.53 4.93
N VAL A 436 7.80 -2.00 3.78
CA VAL A 436 8.75 -1.28 2.92
C VAL A 436 8.00 -0.25 2.10
N ASP A 437 7.11 -0.72 1.20
CA ASP A 437 6.22 0.12 0.40
C ASP A 437 5.20 -0.77 -0.33
N ARG A 438 4.33 -0.15 -1.12
CA ARG A 438 3.49 -0.84 -2.11
C ARG A 438 4.35 -1.33 -3.27
N LYS A 439 4.22 -2.59 -3.67
CA LYS A 439 4.96 -3.19 -4.80
C LYS A 439 4.84 -2.39 -6.10
N LYS A 440 3.66 -1.81 -6.35
CA LYS A 440 3.38 -0.97 -7.54
C LYS A 440 3.86 0.48 -7.43
N GLU A 441 4.26 0.92 -6.24
CA GLU A 441 4.73 2.28 -5.97
C GLU A 441 6.26 2.35 -5.87
N LEU A 442 6.94 1.21 -5.74
CA LEU A 442 8.40 1.12 -5.79
C LEU A 442 8.93 1.66 -7.12
N ILE A 443 9.81 2.66 -7.03
CA ILE A 443 10.46 3.31 -8.16
C ILE A 443 11.64 2.45 -8.59
N LYS A 444 11.74 2.13 -9.88
CA LYS A 444 12.81 1.29 -10.42
C LYS A 444 13.96 2.13 -10.96
N VAL A 445 14.93 2.43 -10.11
CA VAL A 445 16.12 3.22 -10.47
C VAL A 445 17.27 2.29 -10.83
N ASN A 446 17.64 2.20 -12.12
CA ASN A 446 18.72 1.33 -12.59
C ASN A 446 18.59 -0.15 -12.15
N GLY A 447 17.35 -0.66 -12.11
CA GLY A 447 17.05 -2.03 -11.66
C GLY A 447 16.99 -2.20 -10.13
N LEU A 448 17.29 -1.16 -9.35
CA LEU A 448 17.12 -1.14 -7.90
C LEU A 448 15.75 -0.57 -7.52
N GLN A 449 15.11 -1.16 -6.51
CA GLN A 449 13.82 -0.69 -6.00
C GLN A 449 14.06 0.40 -4.95
N VAL A 450 13.39 1.54 -5.13
CA VAL A 450 13.39 2.65 -4.18
C VAL A 450 11.97 2.84 -3.67
N ALA A 451 11.81 2.84 -2.35
CA ALA A 451 10.53 3.10 -1.69
C ALA A 451 10.29 4.61 -1.60
N PRO A 452 9.25 5.16 -2.26
CA PRO A 452 8.83 6.54 -2.02
C PRO A 452 8.65 6.87 -0.54
N ALA A 453 8.04 5.97 0.24
CA ALA A 453 7.77 6.21 1.65
C ALA A 453 9.03 6.40 2.50
N GLU A 454 10.12 5.72 2.15
CA GLU A 454 11.43 5.91 2.80
C GLU A 454 11.96 7.33 2.56
N LEU A 455 11.83 7.83 1.33
CA LEU A 455 12.28 9.18 0.98
C LEU A 455 11.39 10.26 1.60
N GLU A 456 10.08 10.02 1.66
CA GLU A 456 9.11 10.88 2.36
C GLU A 456 9.46 11.01 3.85
N ALA A 457 9.77 9.87 4.50
CA ALA A 457 10.22 9.82 5.89
C ALA A 457 11.49 10.66 6.11
N VAL A 458 12.52 10.48 5.27
CA VAL A 458 13.76 11.26 5.35
C VAL A 458 13.51 12.75 5.13
N LEU A 459 12.66 13.12 4.17
CA LEU A 459 12.30 14.52 3.93
C LEU A 459 11.62 15.17 5.15
N LEU A 460 10.76 14.43 5.85
CA LEU A 460 10.07 14.91 7.04
C LEU A 460 10.98 15.11 8.25
N GLU A 461 12.21 14.60 8.25
CA GLU A 461 13.21 14.91 9.28
C GLU A 461 13.81 16.30 9.13
N ASN A 462 13.73 16.90 7.94
CA ASN A 462 14.22 18.25 7.71
C ASN A 462 13.35 19.28 8.47
N GLU A 463 13.99 20.20 9.19
CA GLU A 463 13.28 21.22 10.00
C GLU A 463 12.46 22.18 9.14
N HIS A 464 12.86 22.42 7.90
CA HIS A 464 12.14 23.31 6.99
C HIS A 464 10.94 22.63 6.32
N VAL A 465 10.83 21.30 6.40
CA VAL A 465 9.77 20.53 5.74
C VAL A 465 8.60 20.29 6.68
N ALA A 466 7.42 20.71 6.25
CA ALA A 466 6.14 20.48 6.93
C ALA A 466 5.47 19.18 6.47
N ASP A 467 5.55 18.88 5.17
CA ASP A 467 4.95 17.70 4.55
C ASP A 467 5.69 17.33 3.26
N ALA A 468 5.63 16.07 2.85
CA ALA A 468 6.30 15.61 1.64
C ALA A 468 5.58 14.43 0.96
N ALA A 469 5.70 14.36 -0.36
CA ALA A 469 5.27 13.23 -1.17
C ALA A 469 6.31 12.94 -2.26
N VAL A 470 6.63 11.66 -2.46
CA VAL A 470 7.58 11.21 -3.47
C VAL A 470 6.86 10.30 -4.47
N VAL A 471 7.17 10.46 -5.75
CA VAL A 471 6.67 9.61 -6.83
C VAL A 471 7.75 9.41 -7.88
N GLU A 472 7.58 8.42 -8.74
CA GLU A 472 8.42 8.30 -9.92
C GLU A 472 8.19 9.47 -10.87
N ILE A 473 9.29 10.01 -11.41
CA ILE A 473 9.29 10.77 -12.65
C ILE A 473 9.98 9.93 -13.72
N LYS A 474 9.38 9.88 -14.92
CA LYS A 474 9.86 9.02 -16.00
C LYS A 474 10.46 9.85 -17.12
N PHE A 475 11.67 9.48 -17.53
CA PHE A 475 12.31 9.99 -18.74
C PHE A 475 12.72 8.78 -19.59
N ASN A 476 12.13 8.65 -20.78
CA ASN A 476 12.26 7.45 -21.62
C ASN A 476 11.82 6.18 -20.85
N GLU A 477 12.69 5.15 -20.78
CA GLU A 477 12.45 3.90 -20.03
C GLU A 477 12.96 3.95 -18.58
N GLU A 478 13.55 5.07 -18.13
CA GLU A 478 14.11 5.20 -16.79
C GLU A 478 13.15 5.91 -15.84
N GLU A 479 13.17 5.48 -14.58
CA GLU A 479 12.41 6.09 -13.49
C GLU A 479 13.37 6.69 -12.47
N TRP A 480 13.06 7.88 -12.01
CA TRP A 480 13.83 8.59 -10.98
C TRP A 480 12.91 9.09 -9.87
N PRO A 481 13.37 9.18 -8.61
CA PRO A 481 12.57 9.75 -7.54
C PRO A 481 12.44 11.27 -7.69
N ARG A 482 11.20 11.79 -7.63
CA ARG A 482 10.88 13.22 -7.55
C ARG A 482 10.09 13.51 -6.29
N ALA A 483 10.45 14.58 -5.58
CA ALA A 483 9.77 15.00 -4.36
C ALA A 483 8.94 16.27 -4.56
N TYR A 484 7.77 16.29 -3.94
CA TYR A 484 6.93 17.46 -3.76
C TYR A 484 6.87 17.77 -2.26
N VAL A 485 7.23 19.00 -1.89
CA VAL A 485 7.53 19.36 -0.51
C VAL A 485 6.72 20.59 -0.11
N VAL A 486 6.03 20.50 1.03
CA VAL A 486 5.42 21.65 1.70
C VAL A 486 6.42 22.17 2.71
N ILE A 487 6.77 23.45 2.59
CA ILE A 487 7.73 24.12 3.47
C ILE A 487 7.00 24.73 4.66
N GLN A 488 7.60 24.66 5.84
CA GLN A 488 7.07 25.30 7.04
C GLN A 488 6.86 26.81 6.80
N PRO A 489 5.79 27.43 7.33
CA PRO A 489 5.54 28.86 7.19
C PRO A 489 6.74 29.72 7.60
N THR A 490 7.45 29.33 8.68
CA THR A 490 8.65 29.99 9.22
C THR A 490 9.89 29.85 8.33
N SER A 491 9.86 28.95 7.36
CA SER A 491 10.96 28.61 6.44
C SER A 491 10.71 29.09 5.01
N LYS A 492 9.53 29.69 4.72
CA LYS A 492 9.24 30.28 3.41
C LYS A 492 10.27 31.36 3.08
N GLY A 493 10.91 31.25 1.91
CA GLY A 493 11.96 32.16 1.44
C GLY A 493 13.35 31.95 2.04
N LYS A 494 13.54 31.02 2.99
CA LYS A 494 14.84 30.73 3.62
C LYS A 494 15.60 29.59 2.96
N VAL A 495 14.90 28.71 2.27
CA VAL A 495 15.46 27.52 1.60
C VAL A 495 14.93 27.42 0.18
N THR A 496 15.74 26.83 -0.69
CA THR A 496 15.40 26.53 -2.08
C THR A 496 15.14 25.02 -2.24
N PRO A 497 14.45 24.60 -3.33
CA PRO A 497 14.28 23.17 -3.61
C PRO A 497 15.61 22.41 -3.72
N LYS A 498 16.66 23.07 -4.23
CA LYS A 498 18.01 22.49 -4.34
C LYS A 498 18.63 22.24 -2.97
N ASP A 499 18.45 23.14 -2.02
CA ASP A 499 18.96 22.94 -0.65
C ASP A 499 18.35 21.69 0.00
N ILE A 500 17.04 21.46 -0.20
CA ILE A 500 16.36 20.25 0.27
C ILE A 500 16.88 19.01 -0.48
N GLN A 501 17.05 19.09 -1.80
CA GLN A 501 17.57 18.00 -2.62
C GLN A 501 18.97 17.55 -2.17
N ASP A 502 19.87 18.52 -1.96
CA ASP A 502 21.26 18.28 -1.54
C ASP A 502 21.30 17.76 -0.09
N TRP A 503 20.47 18.32 0.79
CA TRP A 503 20.32 17.84 2.17
C TRP A 503 19.86 16.38 2.24
N THR A 504 18.90 15.98 1.40
CA THR A 504 18.45 14.58 1.30
C THR A 504 19.53 13.70 0.68
N ALA A 505 20.24 14.18 -0.34
CA ALA A 505 21.27 13.39 -1.04
C ALA A 505 22.45 12.97 -0.14
N ALA A 506 22.72 13.70 0.94
CA ALA A 506 23.72 13.37 1.95
C ALA A 506 23.27 12.24 2.92
N ARG A 507 21.97 11.92 2.97
CA ARG A 507 21.37 10.97 3.92
C ARG A 507 20.89 9.66 3.29
N VAL A 508 20.90 9.58 1.96
CA VAL A 508 20.39 8.42 1.22
C VAL A 508 21.43 7.88 0.24
N ALA A 509 21.35 6.58 -0.04
CA ALA A 509 22.19 5.94 -1.04
C ALA A 509 22.00 6.57 -2.43
N LYS A 510 23.04 6.51 -3.29
CA LYS A 510 23.08 7.18 -4.60
C LYS A 510 21.84 6.91 -5.48
N HIS A 511 21.35 5.67 -5.51
CA HIS A 511 20.19 5.26 -6.30
C HIS A 511 18.85 5.75 -5.74
N LYS A 512 18.81 6.19 -4.47
CA LYS A 512 17.62 6.75 -3.81
C LYS A 512 17.56 8.28 -3.90
N ARG A 513 18.62 8.93 -4.41
CA ARG A 513 18.67 10.39 -4.50
C ARG A 513 17.51 10.91 -5.35
N LEU A 514 17.00 12.09 -4.99
CA LEU A 514 15.92 12.78 -5.69
C LEU A 514 16.39 13.37 -7.02
N VAL A 515 16.89 12.54 -7.93
CA VAL A 515 17.42 12.94 -9.25
C VAL A 515 16.34 13.60 -10.11
N GLY A 516 15.08 13.24 -9.90
CA GLY A 516 13.92 13.88 -10.49
C GLY A 516 13.63 15.29 -9.96
N GLY A 517 14.41 15.78 -9.00
CA GLY A 517 14.29 17.10 -8.40
C GLY A 517 13.33 17.18 -7.22
N VAL A 518 13.31 18.36 -6.60
CA VAL A 518 12.37 18.76 -5.55
C VAL A 518 11.52 19.91 -6.08
N THR A 519 10.23 19.92 -5.76
CA THR A 519 9.32 21.02 -6.08
C THR A 519 8.53 21.42 -4.85
N PHE A 520 8.45 22.73 -4.60
CA PHE A 520 7.64 23.26 -3.50
C PHE A 520 6.17 23.36 -3.92
N ILE A 521 5.29 22.95 -3.01
CA ILE A 521 3.84 22.94 -3.17
C ILE A 521 3.18 23.50 -1.90
N ASP A 522 1.95 23.96 -2.02
CA ASP A 522 1.21 24.49 -0.87
C ASP A 522 0.67 23.38 0.05
N GLU A 523 0.24 22.26 -0.52
CA GLU A 523 -0.32 21.13 0.23
C GLU A 523 -0.10 19.80 -0.50
N VAL A 524 0.24 18.74 0.26
CA VAL A 524 0.25 17.36 -0.26
C VAL A 524 -1.20 16.85 -0.30
N PRO A 525 -1.73 16.47 -1.47
CA PRO A 525 -3.11 15.98 -1.58
C PRO A 525 -3.26 14.65 -0.84
N LYS A 526 -4.13 14.64 0.17
CA LYS A 526 -4.40 13.48 1.05
C LYS A 526 -5.91 13.20 1.16
N LEU A 527 -6.24 11.93 1.38
CA LEU A 527 -7.58 11.51 1.77
C LEU A 527 -7.86 11.88 3.23
N ALA A 528 -9.13 11.89 3.64
CA ALA A 528 -9.53 12.09 5.04
C ALA A 528 -8.92 11.05 6.01
N SER A 529 -8.48 9.90 5.50
CA SER A 529 -7.72 8.89 6.27
C SER A 529 -6.24 9.24 6.49
N GLY A 530 -5.75 10.34 5.92
CA GLY A 530 -4.35 10.77 5.98
C GLY A 530 -3.44 10.21 4.87
N LYS A 531 -3.96 9.34 4.00
CA LYS A 531 -3.18 8.71 2.90
C LYS A 531 -2.97 9.66 1.72
N ILE A 532 -1.77 9.70 1.16
CA ILE A 532 -1.41 10.48 -0.04
C ILE A 532 -2.18 9.98 -1.27
N ILE A 533 -2.72 10.89 -2.08
CA ILE A 533 -3.41 10.58 -3.33
C ILE A 533 -2.37 10.42 -4.46
N ARG A 534 -1.64 9.30 -4.47
CA ARG A 534 -0.51 9.09 -5.41
C ARG A 534 -0.88 9.19 -6.89
N LYS A 535 -2.10 8.83 -7.29
CA LYS A 535 -2.58 9.01 -8.67
C LYS A 535 -2.47 10.46 -9.14
N LEU A 536 -2.86 11.42 -8.29
CA LEU A 536 -2.76 12.85 -8.60
C LEU A 536 -1.30 13.30 -8.65
N MET A 537 -0.48 12.83 -7.70
CA MET A 537 0.96 13.11 -7.69
C MET A 537 1.67 12.60 -8.96
N LYS A 538 1.29 11.42 -9.47
CA LYS A 538 1.82 10.89 -10.74
C LYS A 538 1.38 11.71 -11.96
N GLN A 539 0.18 12.30 -11.93
CA GLN A 539 -0.26 13.23 -12.98
C GLN A 539 0.59 14.52 -12.96
N TRP A 540 0.88 15.06 -11.78
CA TRP A 540 1.81 16.19 -11.64
C TRP A 540 3.20 15.82 -12.13
N SER A 541 3.71 14.64 -11.75
CA SER A 541 5.02 14.14 -12.21
C SER A 541 5.12 14.02 -13.72
N LYS A 542 4.04 13.55 -14.38
CA LYS A 542 3.98 13.48 -15.85
C LYS A 542 4.04 14.86 -16.51
N ARG A 543 3.25 15.82 -16.01
CA ARG A 543 3.28 17.21 -16.49
C ARG A 543 4.67 17.81 -16.32
N ASP A 544 5.25 17.63 -15.13
CA ASP A 544 6.57 18.17 -14.81
C ASP A 544 7.67 17.53 -15.68
N ALA A 545 7.57 16.25 -16.01
CA ALA A 545 8.49 15.58 -16.94
C ALA A 545 8.44 16.21 -18.35
N GLU A 546 7.24 16.49 -18.86
CA GLU A 546 7.04 17.15 -20.15
C GLU A 546 7.65 18.56 -20.16
N GLU A 547 7.50 19.31 -19.07
CA GLU A 547 8.11 20.64 -18.91
C GLU A 547 9.64 20.56 -18.81
N MET A 548 10.19 19.62 -18.04
CA MET A 548 11.65 19.43 -17.92
C MET A 548 12.29 19.02 -19.24
N LEU A 549 11.59 18.24 -20.07
CA LEU A 549 12.04 17.90 -21.42
C LEU A 549 12.06 19.13 -22.33
N LYS A 550 11.01 19.96 -22.29
CA LYS A 550 10.95 21.21 -23.08
C LYS A 550 12.06 22.20 -22.69
N ASN A 551 12.37 22.29 -21.40
CA ASN A 551 13.34 23.23 -20.86
C ASN A 551 14.78 22.70 -20.85
N GLY A 552 15.02 21.46 -21.31
CA GLY A 552 16.35 20.84 -21.34
C GLY A 552 16.93 20.55 -19.94
N THR A 553 16.10 20.53 -18.90
CA THR A 553 16.49 20.28 -17.50
C THR A 553 16.27 18.83 -17.05
N ALA A 554 15.82 17.96 -17.96
CA ALA A 554 15.69 16.54 -17.71
C ALA A 554 17.05 15.92 -17.30
N PRO A 555 17.10 15.10 -16.23
CA PRO A 555 18.31 14.40 -15.85
C PRO A 555 18.77 13.49 -16.99
N ARG A 556 20.04 13.63 -17.40
CA ARG A 556 20.62 12.76 -18.43
C ARG A 556 20.99 11.42 -17.81
N ALA A 557 20.53 10.33 -18.42
CA ALA A 557 21.07 9.01 -18.16
C ALA A 557 22.59 9.06 -18.37
N ARG A 558 23.37 8.90 -17.30
CA ARG A 558 24.82 8.72 -17.43
C ARG A 558 25.04 7.30 -17.93
N PHE A 559 25.19 7.12 -19.23
CA PHE A 559 26.00 6.02 -19.72
C PHE A 559 27.39 6.24 -19.13
N ALA A 560 27.84 5.30 -18.29
CA ALA A 560 29.24 5.28 -17.90
C ALA A 560 30.04 5.03 -19.18
N ILE A 561 30.60 6.11 -19.75
CA ILE A 561 31.71 5.96 -20.67
C ILE A 561 32.83 5.40 -19.79
N ILE A 562 33.07 4.10 -19.91
CA ILE A 562 34.27 3.48 -19.39
C ILE A 562 35.40 4.14 -20.18
N ASP A 563 36.18 4.98 -19.51
CA ASP A 563 37.37 5.61 -20.05
C ASP A 563 38.26 4.52 -20.69
N ASP A 564 38.75 4.74 -21.91
CA ASP A 564 39.48 3.75 -22.71
C ASP A 564 40.73 3.20 -21.99
N THR A 565 41.24 3.96 -21.00
CA THR A 565 42.30 3.55 -20.08
C THR A 565 41.91 2.37 -19.16
N HIS A 566 40.66 2.28 -18.73
CA HIS A 566 40.16 1.16 -17.90
C HIS A 566 39.80 -0.07 -18.74
N PHE A 567 39.46 0.12 -20.02
CA PHE A 567 39.20 -0.98 -20.95
C PHE A 567 40.47 -1.73 -21.31
N LEU A 568 41.58 -1.00 -21.55
CA LEU A 568 42.90 -1.61 -21.76
C LEU A 568 43.44 -2.28 -20.50
N ALA A 569 43.24 -1.70 -19.32
CA ALA A 569 43.66 -2.32 -18.06
C ALA A 569 42.94 -3.65 -17.78
N ALA A 570 41.64 -3.76 -18.08
CA ALA A 570 40.88 -5.01 -17.90
C ALA A 570 41.27 -6.10 -18.93
N VAL A 571 41.59 -5.71 -20.16
CA VAL A 571 42.05 -6.66 -21.20
C VAL A 571 43.50 -7.10 -20.96
N LEU A 572 44.38 -6.21 -20.49
CA LEU A 572 45.76 -6.56 -20.08
C LEU A 572 45.81 -7.40 -18.80
N TYR A 573 44.90 -7.16 -17.83
CA TYR A 573 44.81 -8.02 -16.65
C TYR A 573 44.41 -9.45 -17.03
N PHE A 574 43.50 -9.61 -18.00
CA PHE A 574 43.08 -10.94 -18.48
C PHE A 574 44.20 -11.66 -19.25
N PHE A 575 45.06 -10.93 -19.96
CA PHE A 575 46.20 -11.50 -20.71
C PHE A 575 47.41 -11.85 -19.82
N LEU A 576 47.67 -11.08 -18.76
CA LEU A 576 48.80 -11.34 -17.84
C LEU A 576 48.47 -12.40 -16.77
N TYR A 577 47.20 -12.58 -16.40
CA TYR A 577 46.79 -13.59 -15.40
C TYR A 577 46.55 -15.00 -15.97
N SER A 578 46.56 -15.18 -17.30
CA SER A 578 46.41 -16.52 -17.90
C SER A 578 47.69 -17.36 -17.91
N ARG A 579 48.81 -16.84 -17.35
CA ARG A 579 50.10 -17.56 -17.24
C ARG A 579 50.55 -17.90 -15.82
N SER A 580 49.75 -17.65 -14.78
CA SER A 580 50.06 -18.18 -13.45
C SER A 580 48.82 -18.65 -12.71
N SER A 581 48.88 -19.91 -12.31
CA SER A 581 47.91 -20.66 -11.53
C SER A 581 47.46 -19.95 -10.24
N SER A 582 46.20 -20.23 -9.86
CA SER A 582 45.61 -20.19 -8.49
C SER A 582 44.66 -19.01 -8.17
N ARG A 583 43.37 -19.37 -8.03
CA ARG A 583 42.29 -18.83 -7.16
C ARG A 583 42.14 -17.29 -7.04
N PHE A 584 41.01 -16.74 -7.50
CA PHE A 584 40.10 -15.86 -6.74
C PHE A 584 38.82 -15.59 -7.56
N PHE A 585 37.65 -15.55 -6.89
CA PHE A 585 36.31 -15.45 -7.46
C PHE A 585 35.85 -13.99 -7.44
N ALA A 586 35.48 -13.41 -8.59
CA ALA A 586 34.74 -12.15 -8.68
C ALA A 586 33.82 -12.18 -9.91
N ALA A 587 32.53 -12.45 -9.69
CA ALA A 587 31.49 -12.43 -10.71
C ALA A 587 30.51 -11.30 -10.43
N SER A 588 30.57 -10.21 -11.21
CA SER A 588 29.44 -9.34 -11.57
C SER A 588 29.94 -8.14 -12.40
N SER A 589 29.84 -8.22 -13.74
CA SER A 589 29.78 -7.06 -14.65
C SER A 589 29.84 -7.42 -16.16
N SER A 590 29.97 -8.69 -16.54
CA SER A 590 30.18 -9.07 -17.95
C SER A 590 28.99 -8.86 -18.88
N LEU A 591 27.74 -8.96 -18.38
CA LEU A 591 26.53 -8.82 -19.23
C LEU A 591 26.27 -7.37 -19.69
N SER A 592 26.55 -6.39 -18.84
CA SER A 592 26.36 -4.96 -19.15
C SER A 592 27.35 -4.48 -20.23
N CYS A 593 28.55 -5.06 -20.23
CA CYS A 593 29.60 -4.75 -21.21
C CYS A 593 29.23 -5.26 -22.61
N PHE A 594 28.65 -6.46 -22.71
CA PHE A 594 28.24 -7.06 -23.99
C PHE A 594 27.10 -6.29 -24.68
N CYS A 595 26.13 -5.79 -23.90
CA CYS A 595 25.02 -4.99 -24.41
C CYS A 595 25.45 -3.58 -24.87
N ALA A 596 26.47 -3.00 -24.22
CA ALA A 596 27.06 -1.71 -24.64
C ALA A 596 27.81 -1.85 -25.98
N CYS A 597 28.59 -2.91 -26.17
CA CYS A 597 29.31 -3.18 -27.43
C CYS A 597 28.38 -3.31 -28.64
N ARG A 598 27.20 -3.94 -28.48
CA ARG A 598 26.22 -4.11 -29.57
C ARG A 598 25.55 -2.79 -29.98
N ARG A 599 25.38 -1.85 -29.04
CA ARG A 599 24.76 -0.54 -29.29
C ARG A 599 25.74 0.48 -29.88
N ILE A 600 27.01 0.45 -29.49
CA ILE A 600 28.05 1.31 -30.07
C ILE A 600 28.33 0.94 -31.54
N ARG A 601 28.29 -0.36 -31.89
CA ARG A 601 28.42 -0.83 -33.27
C ARG A 601 27.24 -0.39 -34.16
N ALA A 602 26.03 -0.33 -33.61
CA ALA A 602 24.83 0.15 -34.31
C ALA A 602 24.78 1.68 -34.46
N ALA A 603 25.40 2.43 -33.54
CA ALA A 603 25.49 3.89 -33.64
C ALA A 603 26.54 4.35 -34.66
N ARG A 604 27.66 3.63 -34.81
CA ARG A 604 28.71 3.96 -35.79
C ARG A 604 28.35 3.65 -37.25
N SER A 605 27.31 2.84 -37.51
CA SER A 605 26.81 2.63 -38.89
C SER A 605 25.82 3.70 -39.35
N ALA A 606 25.47 4.67 -38.50
CA ALA A 606 24.42 5.65 -38.77
C ALA A 606 24.91 7.10 -39.00
N ASP A 607 26.18 7.42 -38.77
CA ASP A 607 26.70 8.78 -38.89
C ASP A 607 27.87 8.85 -39.88
N SER A 608 27.56 9.19 -41.13
CA SER A 608 28.53 9.70 -42.10
C SER A 608 28.05 11.07 -42.56
N ARG A 609 28.45 12.11 -41.83
CA ARG A 609 28.60 13.52 -42.27
C ARG A 609 28.70 14.44 -41.04
N ALA A 610 29.89 14.96 -40.77
CA ALA A 610 30.12 16.39 -40.47
C ALA A 610 31.56 16.61 -39.96
N SER A 611 32.35 17.25 -40.79
CA SER A 611 33.61 17.90 -40.45
C SER A 611 33.37 19.26 -39.77
N ALA A 612 34.12 19.58 -38.72
CA ALA A 612 34.86 20.85 -38.51
C ALA A 612 35.12 21.11 -37.03
N VAL A 613 36.41 21.21 -36.67
CA VAL A 613 36.90 21.70 -35.37
C VAL A 613 37.37 23.16 -35.56
N ARG A 614 37.00 24.06 -34.65
CA ARG A 614 37.68 25.36 -34.45
C ARG A 614 38.15 25.46 -32.99
N ASN A 615 39.41 25.84 -32.83
CA ASN A 615 40.13 26.03 -31.57
C ASN A 615 39.70 27.30 -30.82
N ALA A 616 39.76 27.25 -29.49
CA ALA A 616 40.10 28.39 -28.62
C ALA A 616 40.72 27.87 -27.31
N ALA A 617 41.75 28.58 -26.85
CA ALA A 617 42.79 28.20 -25.90
C ALA A 617 42.38 28.30 -24.42
N VAL A 618 43.12 27.61 -23.54
CA VAL A 618 43.20 27.89 -22.09
C VAL A 618 44.67 27.82 -21.65
N ASP A 619 45.11 28.91 -21.01
CA ASP A 619 46.42 29.16 -20.39
C ASP A 619 46.57 28.49 -18.99
N ASP A 620 47.77 27.97 -18.77
CA ASP A 620 48.63 27.79 -17.57
C ASP A 620 48.13 27.56 -16.12
N GLY A 621 48.47 26.36 -15.60
CA GLY A 621 49.23 26.14 -14.33
C GLY A 621 48.50 25.54 -13.10
N PRO A 622 49.19 24.85 -12.15
CA PRO A 622 50.10 23.71 -12.33
C PRO A 622 49.75 22.51 -11.40
N SER A 623 49.83 21.28 -11.91
CA SER A 623 50.43 20.15 -11.16
C SER A 623 50.62 18.96 -12.10
N ALA A 624 51.83 18.42 -12.05
CA ALA A 624 52.38 17.49 -13.02
C ALA A 624 51.83 16.07 -12.87
N VAL A 625 51.37 15.49 -13.98
CA VAL A 625 51.54 14.06 -14.27
C VAL A 625 51.92 13.94 -15.75
N THR A 626 53.06 13.31 -15.99
CA THR A 626 53.72 13.08 -17.27
C THR A 626 52.79 12.35 -18.25
N ALA A 627 52.42 12.98 -19.36
CA ALA A 627 51.72 12.31 -20.46
C ALA A 627 52.76 11.88 -21.52
N ALA A 628 52.88 10.57 -21.74
CA ALA A 628 53.58 10.02 -22.90
C ALA A 628 52.72 10.23 -24.15
N ALA A 629 53.24 10.92 -25.15
CA ALA A 629 52.61 11.06 -26.46
C ALA A 629 52.74 9.74 -27.24
N VAL A 630 51.63 9.19 -27.73
CA VAL A 630 51.62 8.14 -28.74
C VAL A 630 50.96 8.72 -30.00
N VAL A 631 51.77 8.85 -31.06
CA VAL A 631 51.32 9.21 -32.41
C VAL A 631 50.87 7.92 -33.10
N VAL A 632 49.64 7.90 -33.62
CA VAL A 632 49.14 6.79 -34.45
C VAL A 632 49.06 7.26 -35.90
N VAL A 633 49.79 6.57 -36.79
CA VAL A 633 49.70 6.73 -38.24
C VAL A 633 48.59 5.81 -38.75
N VAL A 634 47.66 6.36 -39.52
CA VAL A 634 46.59 5.60 -40.21
C VAL A 634 47.07 5.26 -41.62
N VAL A 635 46.94 4.00 -42.03
CA VAL A 635 47.08 3.56 -43.43
C VAL A 635 45.71 3.09 -43.89
N GLU A 636 45.15 3.76 -44.90
CA GLU A 636 43.90 3.37 -45.58
C GLU A 636 44.21 2.52 -46.82
N ASP A 637 43.22 1.71 -47.22
CA ASP A 637 43.09 0.86 -48.42
C ASP A 637 43.62 -0.59 -48.41
N VAL A 638 42.68 -1.55 -48.33
CA VAL A 638 42.70 -2.83 -49.10
C VAL A 638 41.25 -3.24 -49.46
N PRO A 639 40.92 -3.68 -50.71
CA PRO A 639 39.54 -3.87 -51.18
C PRO A 639 38.97 -5.30 -51.00
N ASP A 640 37.63 -5.38 -51.05
CA ASP A 640 36.74 -6.56 -50.91
C ASP A 640 36.97 -7.72 -51.89
N MET A 641 36.77 -8.97 -51.43
CA MET A 641 36.58 -10.16 -52.27
C MET A 641 35.42 -11.05 -51.75
N ARG A 642 34.48 -11.37 -52.66
CA ARG A 642 33.36 -12.32 -52.51
C ARG A 642 33.72 -13.70 -53.07
N VAL A 643 33.18 -14.78 -52.49
CA VAL A 643 33.08 -16.10 -53.14
C VAL A 643 31.76 -16.80 -52.75
N ASP A 644 31.09 -17.39 -53.75
CA ASP A 644 29.76 -18.04 -53.76
C ASP A 644 29.76 -19.53 -53.33
N GLU A 645 28.56 -20.05 -53.00
CA GLU A 645 28.24 -21.43 -52.54
C GLU A 645 28.28 -22.52 -53.64
N ALA A 646 28.58 -23.77 -53.26
CA ALA A 646 28.35 -24.98 -54.07
C ALA A 646 27.95 -26.21 -53.20
N ASP A 647 26.96 -26.96 -53.71
CA ASP A 647 26.29 -28.16 -53.18
C ASP A 647 27.13 -29.47 -53.24
N ALA A 648 26.87 -30.43 -52.33
CA ALA A 648 26.82 -31.88 -52.63
C ALA A 648 26.32 -32.77 -51.45
N ASP A 649 25.50 -33.77 -51.83
CA ASP A 649 24.77 -34.79 -51.07
C ASP A 649 25.59 -35.86 -50.30
N ALA A 650 25.07 -36.32 -49.14
CA ALA A 650 25.06 -37.74 -48.68
C ALA A 650 24.39 -37.92 -47.29
N ASP A 651 23.51 -38.94 -47.16
CA ASP A 651 22.83 -39.45 -45.94
C ASP A 651 22.92 -41.00 -45.95
N PRO A 652 22.65 -41.82 -44.89
CA PRO A 652 22.58 -41.61 -43.43
C PRO A 652 23.48 -42.58 -42.62
N GLY A 653 23.75 -42.28 -41.34
CA GLY A 653 24.18 -43.32 -40.39
C GLY A 653 24.85 -42.83 -39.10
N GLY A 654 24.04 -42.43 -38.11
CA GLY A 654 24.36 -42.44 -36.67
C GLY A 654 25.72 -41.87 -36.24
N GLY A 655 25.78 -40.58 -35.91
CA GLY A 655 26.93 -40.03 -35.20
C GLY A 655 26.96 -38.51 -35.19
N LEU A 656 27.17 -37.95 -34.01
CA LEU A 656 27.56 -36.57 -33.74
C LEU A 656 28.55 -36.03 -34.79
N PHE A 657 28.17 -35.02 -35.59
CA PHE A 657 29.12 -34.31 -36.47
C PHE A 657 29.32 -32.86 -36.05
N ILE A 658 30.59 -32.62 -35.73
CA ILE A 658 31.29 -31.37 -35.48
C ILE A 658 31.75 -30.85 -36.84
N ALA A 659 31.43 -29.61 -37.21
CA ALA A 659 32.09 -28.92 -38.32
C ALA A 659 33.14 -27.96 -37.75
N LEU A 660 34.40 -28.39 -37.84
CA LEU A 660 35.61 -27.64 -37.56
C LEU A 660 36.11 -27.04 -38.88
N ALA A 661 36.12 -25.71 -38.98
CA ALA A 661 37.00 -25.01 -39.91
C ALA A 661 37.83 -24.03 -39.07
N ALA A 662 39.04 -24.46 -38.76
CA ALA A 662 40.02 -23.69 -38.01
C ALA A 662 40.79 -22.77 -38.96
N LEU A 663 40.94 -21.50 -38.58
CA LEU A 663 42.20 -20.76 -38.65
C LEU A 663 42.11 -19.55 -37.69
N CYS A 664 43.04 -19.54 -36.73
CA CYS A 664 43.25 -18.60 -35.61
C CYS A 664 42.43 -18.83 -34.32
N ASP A 665 43.16 -19.32 -33.31
CA ASP A 665 42.73 -19.84 -32.01
C ASP A 665 42.01 -18.83 -31.08
N ILE A 666 40.78 -19.18 -30.67
CA ILE A 666 40.24 -19.29 -29.29
C ILE A 666 38.80 -19.85 -29.43
N LEU A 667 38.56 -21.11 -29.04
CA LEU A 667 37.24 -21.75 -29.01
C LEU A 667 36.56 -21.49 -27.65
N LEU A 668 35.34 -20.92 -27.65
CA LEU A 668 34.47 -20.85 -26.48
C LEU A 668 33.15 -21.55 -26.81
N LEU A 669 33.02 -22.82 -26.41
CA LEU A 669 31.78 -23.59 -26.51
C LEU A 669 30.87 -23.19 -25.34
N VAL A 670 29.76 -22.49 -25.61
CA VAL A 670 28.75 -22.19 -24.57
C VAL A 670 27.62 -23.21 -24.67
N VAL A 671 27.60 -24.17 -23.74
CA VAL A 671 26.48 -25.10 -23.56
C VAL A 671 25.54 -24.51 -22.51
N ALA A 672 24.31 -24.18 -22.90
CA ALA A 672 23.26 -23.75 -21.99
C ALA A 672 22.26 -24.90 -21.76
N VAL A 673 22.15 -25.37 -20.52
CA VAL A 673 21.14 -26.36 -20.10
C VAL A 673 19.99 -25.60 -19.45
N VAL A 674 18.80 -25.67 -20.04
CA VAL A 674 17.57 -25.06 -19.50
C VAL A 674 16.66 -26.18 -19.02
N ALA A 675 16.45 -26.27 -17.70
CA ALA A 675 15.53 -27.23 -17.11
C ALA A 675 14.12 -26.63 -17.02
N TYR A 676 13.12 -27.34 -17.56
CA TYR A 676 11.71 -26.92 -17.51
C TYR A 676 10.91 -27.79 -16.52
N PRO A 677 10.03 -27.20 -15.70
CA PRO A 677 9.35 -27.92 -14.61
C PRO A 677 8.14 -28.78 -15.03
N ARG A 678 7.82 -28.92 -16.33
CA ARG A 678 6.78 -29.82 -16.89
C ARG A 678 7.15 -30.27 -18.32
N PRO A 679 6.69 -31.44 -18.81
CA PRO A 679 7.01 -31.89 -20.16
C PRO A 679 6.44 -30.93 -21.20
N ILE A 680 7.32 -30.29 -21.96
CA ILE A 680 6.97 -29.42 -23.08
C ILE A 680 6.95 -30.30 -24.33
N ASP A 681 5.91 -30.14 -25.15
CA ASP A 681 5.81 -30.77 -26.46
C ASP A 681 6.97 -30.31 -27.36
N ALA A 682 7.81 -31.27 -27.77
CA ALA A 682 9.04 -31.02 -28.52
C ALA A 682 8.79 -30.28 -29.85
N GLN A 683 7.58 -30.37 -30.43
CA GLN A 683 7.20 -29.64 -31.63
C GLN A 683 7.11 -28.11 -31.41
N HIS A 684 6.72 -27.65 -30.22
CA HIS A 684 6.61 -26.22 -29.90
C HIS A 684 7.99 -25.56 -29.76
N PHE A 685 8.99 -26.30 -29.24
CA PHE A 685 10.35 -25.78 -29.06
C PHE A 685 11.07 -25.62 -30.41
N PHE A 686 10.93 -26.59 -31.32
CA PHE A 686 11.51 -26.51 -32.66
C PHE A 686 10.86 -25.42 -33.52
N CYS A 687 9.54 -25.21 -33.42
CA CYS A 687 8.86 -24.10 -34.11
C CYS A 687 9.32 -22.71 -33.62
N ALA A 688 9.57 -22.54 -32.32
CA ALA A 688 10.04 -21.27 -31.77
C ALA A 688 11.50 -20.94 -32.17
N ALA A 689 12.34 -21.96 -32.33
CA ALA A 689 13.73 -21.80 -32.76
C ALA A 689 13.86 -21.51 -34.27
N THR A 690 12.95 -22.04 -35.10
CA THR A 690 12.96 -21.89 -36.57
C THR A 690 12.18 -20.69 -37.09
N ALA A 691 11.28 -20.09 -36.30
CA ALA A 691 10.48 -18.92 -36.68
C ALA A 691 11.27 -17.60 -36.87
N LYS A 692 12.61 -17.61 -36.74
CA LYS A 692 13.46 -16.41 -36.93
C LYS A 692 14.08 -16.25 -38.32
N HIS A 693 13.80 -17.13 -39.27
CA HIS A 693 14.21 -16.97 -40.68
C HIS A 693 13.02 -17.20 -41.64
N ARG A 694 12.89 -16.33 -42.65
CA ARG A 694 11.76 -16.28 -43.60
C ARG A 694 11.81 -17.42 -44.63
N SER A 695 10.69 -18.16 -44.71
CA SER A 695 10.00 -18.78 -45.87
C SER A 695 10.74 -19.70 -46.87
N VAL A 696 10.41 -21.01 -46.84
CA VAL A 696 10.07 -21.89 -48.00
C VAL A 696 9.13 -23.01 -47.49
N PRO A 697 8.05 -23.43 -48.21
CA PRO A 697 7.11 -24.44 -47.72
C PRO A 697 7.45 -25.85 -48.21
N LEU A 698 7.39 -26.87 -47.35
CA LEU A 698 7.27 -28.26 -47.80
C LEU A 698 6.35 -29.09 -46.91
N ALA A 699 5.60 -29.96 -47.58
CA ALA A 699 4.35 -30.58 -47.14
C ALA A 699 4.52 -31.81 -46.23
N LEU A 700 3.47 -32.08 -45.44
CA LEU A 700 3.27 -33.20 -44.52
C LEU A 700 3.26 -34.58 -45.19
N ARG A 701 3.73 -35.62 -44.47
CA ARG A 701 3.01 -36.91 -44.26
C ARG A 701 3.57 -37.73 -43.07
N PRO A 702 2.77 -38.59 -42.41
CA PRO A 702 3.08 -39.18 -41.10
C PRO A 702 3.50 -40.66 -41.18
N GLN A 703 4.43 -41.11 -40.34
CA GLN A 703 4.64 -42.54 -40.07
C GLN A 703 5.03 -42.85 -38.61
N SER A 704 4.14 -43.61 -37.96
CA SER A 704 4.33 -44.72 -37.01
C SER A 704 5.25 -44.61 -35.77
N SER A 705 4.58 -44.51 -34.61
CA SER A 705 4.72 -45.32 -33.37
C SER A 705 5.96 -46.22 -33.18
N VAL A 706 6.74 -45.99 -32.11
CA VAL A 706 7.32 -47.07 -31.26
C VAL A 706 7.45 -46.58 -29.81
N HIS A 707 7.23 -47.53 -28.91
CA HIS A 707 7.04 -47.48 -27.48
C HIS A 707 8.36 -47.70 -26.68
N ILE A 708 8.36 -47.25 -25.42
CA ILE A 708 8.83 -47.95 -24.19
C ILE A 708 10.18 -47.60 -23.51
N ARG A 709 9.99 -47.28 -22.20
CA ARG A 709 10.76 -47.49 -20.95
C ARG A 709 12.05 -46.72 -20.66
N LEU A 710 11.88 -45.84 -19.66
CA LEU A 710 12.88 -45.30 -18.75
C LEU A 710 13.35 -46.38 -17.76
N SER A 711 14.67 -46.41 -17.51
CA SER A 711 15.30 -46.89 -16.28
C SER A 711 15.86 -45.71 -15.51
#